data_AF-A0A4C1WC28-F1
#
_entry.id   AF-A0A4C1WC28-F1
#
_cell.length_a   1.000
_cell.length_b   1.000
_cell.length_c   1.000
_cell.angle_alpha   90.00
_cell.angle_beta   90.00
_cell.angle_gamma   90.00
#
_symmetry.space_group_name_H-M   'P 1'
#
loop_
_entity.id
_entity.type
_entity.pdbx_description
1 polymer ?
#
loop_
_entity_poly.entity_id
_entity_poly.type
_entity_poly.pdbx_seq_one_letter_code
_entity_poly.pdbx_strand_id
1 'polypeptide(L)'
;MSTPTPPYVKLALRRGRAVCRTSKVTSGRSNMAALAGPVTQFISQAPKLMHVPSLPPLPELRTFMITTSGLTEVPNLSFVHDHKSPNSSRQYLQAVDLEGNHIKRIPHHALRVRADQVSLNYNLIEEVPAHAFKNAEIAKLSFKGNTKLNRINEHAFSGNLLLRQLDLSGTAITHLPTKGLEKLETLKIEKTPTLKYIPSIYEFRHLKEAYLTHSFHCCAFAYPAIHDPAKHALYQKEQARMAERCRHTTTPEPSSATRSKRSLPIGTITISNRFEEKRNGWEMLALWIACSSINDYDSAPVTSSEDVYGFSDEDEDDADADTDHGDGGMFHSPVTDLGAFRHQADCGNFSIEPRIVHCEPLPNALNPCEDVMGWTWLRASVWVVITAAVVGNVAVLIVLLANRSELTVPRFLMCHLALADLCTGLYLFMIAIVDLRSYGEFFNYAYDWQYGLGCKIAGFLSVFSGQLSVFTLTIVTLERWFAITYAIYLERRISLLAAAKIMIAGWMFSILMAGLPLAGVSDYSSTSICLPVESKEVVDAVYQGSLFLTNAVAWFTIVVCYVQIYRSLGGGGEKYGGRGAAAAAERRIANKMALLVGTDLLCWAPVAFFGVTALAGVPLVDVSHGKVLLVFFYPLNACANPFLYAILTKQYRRDFINLIARSGCCNWLVERYKLAATPPPTAHTHPSAPSPLLSLDTYQRSQSQISKDTNGEIGL
;
A
#
# COMPACT_ATOMS: atom_id res chain seq x y z
N MET A 1 31.40 -65.28 -31.22
CA MET A 1 30.29 -64.47 -30.69
C MET A 1 30.87 -63.31 -29.89
N SER A 2 30.58 -62.03 -30.11
CA SER A 2 30.08 -61.31 -31.31
C SER A 2 30.33 -59.81 -31.06
N THR A 3 30.85 -59.08 -32.05
CA THR A 3 31.00 -57.60 -32.07
C THR A 3 29.67 -56.92 -32.50
N PRO A 4 29.49 -55.56 -32.61
CA PRO A 4 30.46 -54.46 -32.69
C PRO A 4 30.09 -53.14 -31.91
N THR A 5 30.53 -51.97 -32.42
CA THR A 5 30.74 -50.67 -31.73
C THR A 5 29.76 -49.51 -32.16
N PRO A 6 30.10 -48.19 -32.27
CA PRO A 6 29.45 -47.05 -31.55
C PRO A 6 28.71 -46.04 -32.46
N PRO A 7 28.34 -44.80 -32.02
CA PRO A 7 29.22 -43.63 -32.28
C PRO A 7 29.12 -42.40 -31.30
N TYR A 8 29.90 -41.36 -31.65
CA TYR A 8 30.18 -40.08 -30.97
C TYR A 8 29.09 -38.98 -31.09
N VAL A 9 29.17 -37.95 -30.22
CA VAL A 9 29.13 -36.51 -30.63
C VAL A 9 30.14 -35.68 -29.83
N LYS A 10 30.94 -34.84 -30.51
CA LYS A 10 31.69 -33.70 -29.94
C LYS A 10 30.87 -32.43 -30.11
N LEU A 11 30.95 -31.48 -29.16
CA LEU A 11 30.82 -30.06 -29.49
C LEU A 11 31.95 -29.26 -28.83
N ALA A 12 32.64 -28.46 -29.61
CA ALA A 12 33.73 -27.60 -29.14
C ALA A 12 33.27 -26.14 -29.14
N LEU A 13 33.52 -25.42 -28.04
CA LEU A 13 33.39 -23.96 -28.00
C LEU A 13 34.64 -23.31 -27.41
N ARG A 14 35.37 -22.69 -28.34
CA ARG A 14 36.42 -21.66 -28.26
C ARG A 14 37.06 -21.33 -26.90
N ARG A 15 38.40 -21.36 -26.94
CA ARG A 15 39.38 -20.57 -26.14
C ARG A 15 38.79 -19.30 -25.48
N GLY A 16 38.40 -19.40 -24.22
CA GLY A 16 38.43 -18.28 -23.26
C GLY A 16 39.67 -18.46 -22.37
N ARG A 17 40.54 -17.46 -22.29
CA ARG A 17 41.73 -17.55 -21.42
C ARG A 17 41.28 -17.49 -19.96
N ALA A 18 41.38 -18.61 -19.24
CA ALA A 18 41.44 -18.58 -17.79
C ALA A 18 42.74 -17.87 -17.38
N VAL A 19 42.65 -16.57 -17.08
CA VAL A 19 43.75 -15.82 -16.48
C VAL A 19 43.78 -16.15 -14.99
N CYS A 20 44.19 -17.38 -14.67
CA CYS A 20 44.84 -17.62 -13.40
C CYS A 20 46.14 -16.80 -13.41
N ARG A 21 46.09 -15.58 -12.87
CA ARG A 21 47.30 -14.87 -12.43
C ARG A 21 47.76 -15.45 -11.09
N THR A 22 47.95 -16.77 -11.06
CA THR A 22 48.64 -17.44 -9.99
C THR A 22 50.14 -17.25 -10.19
N SER A 23 50.81 -16.68 -9.19
CA SER A 23 52.12 -17.23 -8.82
C SER A 23 51.89 -18.72 -8.60
N LYS A 24 52.55 -19.57 -9.41
CA LYS A 24 52.30 -21.01 -9.49
C LYS A 24 52.18 -21.66 -8.11
N VAL A 25 51.04 -22.27 -7.83
CA VAL A 25 50.97 -23.44 -6.93
C VAL A 25 50.31 -24.56 -7.73
N THR A 26 51.14 -25.43 -8.29
CA THR A 26 50.70 -26.63 -9.02
C THR A 26 50.29 -27.73 -8.05
N SER A 27 49.23 -28.46 -8.42
CA SER A 27 48.72 -29.69 -7.80
C SER A 27 49.79 -30.54 -7.08
N GLY A 28 49.68 -30.64 -5.76
CA GLY A 28 50.47 -31.52 -4.89
C GLY A 28 50.19 -31.22 -3.43
N ARG A 29 50.24 -32.24 -2.55
CA ARG A 29 50.18 -32.04 -1.09
C ARG A 29 51.39 -31.22 -0.63
N SER A 30 51.20 -29.92 -0.38
CA SER A 30 52.25 -29.01 0.09
C SER A 30 51.67 -27.96 1.04
N ASN A 31 52.44 -27.62 2.07
CA ASN A 31 52.04 -26.72 3.17
C ASN A 31 51.69 -25.29 2.70
N MET A 32 50.82 -24.62 3.45
CA MET A 32 50.54 -23.17 3.32
C MET A 32 51.75 -22.33 3.77
N ALA A 33 52.80 -22.28 2.95
CA ALA A 33 54.03 -21.53 3.23
C ALA A 33 54.46 -20.67 2.03
N ALA A 34 53.52 -19.90 1.46
CA ALA A 34 53.77 -18.93 0.38
C ALA A 34 52.66 -17.87 0.28
N LEU A 35 52.44 -17.08 1.34
CA LEU A 35 51.45 -15.97 1.38
C LEU A 35 52.12 -14.58 1.35
N ALA A 36 53.24 -14.44 0.65
CA ALA A 36 53.93 -13.17 0.44
C ALA A 36 53.54 -12.54 -0.91
N GLY A 37 52.52 -11.67 -0.88
CA GLY A 37 52.08 -10.80 -1.97
C GLY A 37 50.85 -11.29 -2.76
N PRO A 38 50.13 -10.39 -3.46
CA PRO A 38 50.26 -8.92 -3.50
C PRO A 38 49.23 -8.22 -2.59
N VAL A 39 49.14 -6.89 -2.70
CA VAL A 39 48.20 -5.98 -2.01
C VAL A 39 46.70 -6.35 -2.19
N THR A 40 46.38 -7.21 -3.14
CA THR A 40 45.02 -7.67 -3.45
C THR A 40 44.97 -9.20 -3.53
N GLN A 41 44.10 -9.83 -2.75
CA GLN A 41 43.74 -11.24 -2.93
C GLN A 41 42.41 -11.33 -3.67
N PHE A 42 42.40 -12.09 -4.77
CA PHE A 42 41.24 -12.27 -5.64
C PHE A 42 41.08 -13.74 -6.02
N ILE A 43 39.95 -14.31 -5.66
CA ILE A 43 39.50 -15.66 -6.05
C ILE A 43 38.13 -15.47 -6.70
N SER A 44 37.89 -16.10 -7.85
CA SER A 44 36.55 -16.16 -8.42
C SER A 44 36.29 -17.45 -9.17
N GLN A 45 35.01 -17.77 -9.39
CA GLN A 45 34.57 -18.93 -10.16
C GLN A 45 35.10 -20.28 -9.57
N ALA A 46 35.17 -20.38 -8.24
CA ALA A 46 35.65 -21.55 -7.51
C ALA A 46 34.49 -22.29 -6.81
N PRO A 47 33.60 -23.00 -7.53
CA PRO A 47 32.39 -23.61 -6.96
C PRO A 47 32.66 -24.75 -5.95
N LYS A 48 33.90 -25.25 -5.88
CA LYS A 48 34.31 -26.27 -4.88
C LYS A 48 34.96 -25.67 -3.63
N LEU A 49 35.16 -24.35 -3.57
CA LEU A 49 35.75 -23.67 -2.41
C LEU A 49 34.66 -23.40 -1.36
N MET A 50 34.39 -24.39 -0.52
CA MET A 50 33.29 -24.34 0.46
C MET A 50 33.64 -23.53 1.72
N HIS A 51 34.91 -23.51 2.12
CA HIS A 51 35.41 -22.87 3.33
C HIS A 51 36.84 -22.35 3.09
N VAL A 52 37.20 -21.26 3.76
CA VAL A 52 38.56 -20.68 3.77
C VAL A 52 39.02 -20.64 5.22
N PRO A 53 40.16 -21.28 5.57
CA PRO A 53 40.67 -21.25 6.94
C PRO A 53 41.06 -19.83 7.35
N SER A 54 41.18 -19.59 8.66
CA SER A 54 41.58 -18.28 9.19
C SER A 54 42.89 -17.82 8.54
N LEU A 55 42.88 -16.61 7.99
CA LEU A 55 44.04 -16.03 7.32
C LEU A 55 45.11 -15.61 8.34
N PRO A 56 46.40 -15.76 8.01
CA PRO A 56 47.47 -15.18 8.83
C PRO A 56 47.42 -13.64 8.76
N PRO A 57 48.16 -12.93 9.62
CA PRO A 57 48.31 -11.49 9.52
C PRO A 57 48.88 -11.07 8.17
N LEU A 58 48.17 -10.16 7.49
CA LEU A 58 48.46 -9.70 6.13
C LEU A 58 48.37 -8.16 6.10
N PRO A 59 49.34 -7.45 6.71
CA PRO A 59 49.27 -6.00 6.91
C PRO A 59 49.25 -5.17 5.62
N GLU A 60 49.77 -5.72 4.52
CA GLU A 60 49.78 -5.08 3.19
C GLU A 60 48.50 -5.32 2.36
N LEU A 61 47.56 -6.13 2.87
CA LEU A 61 46.31 -6.41 2.16
C LEU A 61 45.40 -5.18 2.18
N ARG A 62 44.98 -4.71 1.00
CA ARG A 62 43.96 -3.67 0.83
C ARG A 62 42.65 -4.21 0.28
N THR A 63 42.68 -5.29 -0.49
CA THR A 63 41.49 -5.80 -1.17
C THR A 63 41.41 -7.31 -1.05
N PHE A 64 40.30 -7.81 -0.51
CA PHE A 64 40.02 -9.24 -0.35
C PHE A 64 38.74 -9.59 -1.08
N MET A 65 38.82 -10.41 -2.13
CA MET A 65 37.68 -10.75 -2.98
C MET A 65 37.59 -12.26 -3.18
N ILE A 66 36.44 -12.84 -2.85
CA ILE A 66 36.07 -14.22 -3.18
C ILE A 66 34.68 -14.16 -3.79
N THR A 67 34.55 -14.17 -5.11
CA THR A 67 33.26 -13.97 -5.79
C THR A 67 32.81 -15.18 -6.61
N THR A 68 31.51 -15.36 -6.78
CA THR A 68 30.92 -16.44 -7.62
C THR A 68 31.51 -17.82 -7.31
N SER A 69 31.60 -18.17 -6.02
CA SER A 69 32.32 -19.37 -5.54
C SER A 69 31.47 -20.16 -4.52
N GLY A 70 31.94 -21.34 -4.10
CA GLY A 70 31.14 -22.27 -3.28
C GLY A 70 30.99 -21.91 -1.79
N LEU A 71 31.46 -20.73 -1.37
CA LEU A 71 31.75 -20.42 0.03
C LEU A 71 30.49 -20.36 0.90
N THR A 72 30.45 -21.11 2.01
CA THR A 72 29.25 -21.25 2.86
C THR A 72 29.21 -20.40 4.12
N GLU A 73 30.33 -19.80 4.48
CA GLU A 73 30.52 -19.01 5.70
C GLU A 73 31.51 -17.87 5.44
N VAL A 74 31.34 -16.74 6.12
CA VAL A 74 32.28 -15.61 6.01
C VAL A 74 33.64 -16.02 6.58
N PRO A 75 34.77 -15.87 5.83
CA PRO A 75 36.09 -16.20 6.33
C PRO A 75 36.45 -15.33 7.52
N ASN A 76 37.20 -15.86 8.48
CA ASN A 76 37.63 -15.04 9.62
C ASN A 76 38.75 -14.07 9.21
N LEU A 77 38.41 -12.78 9.10
CA LEU A 77 39.33 -11.69 8.76
C LEU A 77 39.85 -10.92 9.97
N SER A 78 39.43 -11.26 11.21
CA SER A 78 39.81 -10.52 12.43
C SER A 78 41.31 -10.43 12.72
N PHE A 79 42.12 -11.32 12.13
CA PHE A 79 43.58 -11.35 12.32
C PHE A 79 44.37 -10.77 11.14
N VAL A 80 43.69 -10.31 10.07
CA VAL A 80 44.34 -9.77 8.86
C VAL A 80 45.18 -8.52 9.15
N HIS A 81 44.74 -7.73 10.13
CA HIS A 81 45.42 -6.51 10.59
C HIS A 81 45.65 -6.63 12.10
N ASP A 82 46.91 -6.69 12.52
CA ASP A 82 47.26 -6.77 13.94
C ASP A 82 47.23 -5.39 14.58
N HIS A 83 46.21 -5.17 15.40
CA HIS A 83 46.00 -3.97 16.20
C HIS A 83 47.16 -3.63 17.15
N LYS A 84 48.04 -4.59 17.48
CA LYS A 84 49.22 -4.37 18.34
C LYS A 84 50.48 -3.94 17.58
N SER A 85 50.44 -3.86 16.25
CA SER A 85 51.61 -3.48 15.45
C SER A 85 51.87 -1.96 15.49
N PRO A 86 53.08 -1.48 15.85
CA PRO A 86 53.38 -0.05 15.96
C PRO A 86 53.43 0.72 14.61
N ASN A 87 53.17 0.05 13.48
CA ASN A 87 53.08 0.65 12.14
C ASN A 87 51.61 0.72 11.63
N SER A 88 50.65 0.76 12.56
CA SER A 88 49.20 0.60 12.35
C SER A 88 48.50 1.70 11.55
N SER A 89 49.20 2.80 11.19
CA SER A 89 48.67 3.91 10.38
C SER A 89 48.32 3.56 8.93
N ARG A 90 48.68 2.36 8.45
CA ARG A 90 48.45 1.92 7.05
C ARG A 90 47.49 0.74 6.88
N GLN A 91 47.01 0.15 7.98
CA GLN A 91 46.18 -1.05 7.98
C GLN A 91 44.70 -0.70 7.76
N TYR A 92 44.28 -0.64 6.49
CA TYR A 92 42.89 -0.52 6.10
C TYR A 92 42.60 -1.34 4.84
N LEU A 93 41.44 -2.01 4.82
CA LEU A 93 40.91 -2.64 3.63
C LEU A 93 40.11 -1.60 2.82
N GLN A 94 40.42 -1.44 1.55
CA GLN A 94 39.59 -0.69 0.62
C GLN A 94 38.30 -1.46 0.32
N ALA A 95 38.37 -2.79 0.13
CA ALA A 95 37.19 -3.60 -0.14
C ALA A 95 37.33 -5.06 0.34
N VAL A 96 36.24 -5.57 0.92
CA VAL A 96 35.97 -7.00 1.14
C VAL A 96 34.77 -7.38 0.28
N ASP A 97 34.96 -8.21 -0.73
CA ASP A 97 33.89 -8.63 -1.64
C ASP A 97 33.67 -10.14 -1.60
N LEU A 98 32.49 -10.54 -1.12
CA LEU A 98 32.04 -11.92 -1.01
C LEU A 98 30.77 -12.17 -1.85
N GLU A 99 30.59 -11.40 -2.93
CA GLU A 99 29.41 -11.46 -3.79
C GLU A 99 29.22 -12.82 -4.51
N GLY A 100 27.98 -13.30 -4.53
CA GLY A 100 27.57 -14.46 -5.33
C GLY A 100 28.07 -15.80 -4.81
N ASN A 101 28.25 -15.95 -3.50
CA ASN A 101 28.60 -17.23 -2.87
C ASN A 101 27.36 -17.94 -2.31
N HIS A 102 27.56 -18.90 -1.40
CA HIS A 102 26.52 -19.67 -0.74
C HIS A 102 26.50 -19.41 0.77
N ILE A 103 26.94 -18.21 1.19
CA ILE A 103 27.10 -17.85 2.60
C ILE A 103 25.73 -17.84 3.27
N LYS A 104 25.57 -18.61 4.36
CA LYS A 104 24.31 -18.71 5.11
C LYS A 104 24.31 -17.95 6.44
N ARG A 105 25.50 -17.77 7.03
CA ARG A 105 25.69 -17.23 8.39
C ARG A 105 26.90 -16.31 8.44
N ILE A 106 26.84 -15.34 9.34
CA ILE A 106 27.91 -14.38 9.63
C ILE A 106 28.37 -14.61 11.07
N PRO A 107 29.57 -15.14 11.32
CA PRO A 107 30.08 -15.32 12.68
C PRO A 107 30.38 -13.98 13.36
N HIS A 108 30.07 -13.85 14.65
CA HIS A 108 30.20 -12.63 15.50
C HIS A 108 31.63 -12.04 15.65
N HIS A 109 32.61 -12.62 14.96
CA HIS A 109 34.01 -12.19 14.99
C HIS A 109 34.65 -12.14 13.60
N ALA A 110 34.02 -12.70 12.56
CA ALA A 110 34.66 -12.85 11.25
C ALA A 110 34.97 -11.52 10.54
N LEU A 111 34.18 -10.48 10.81
CA LEU A 111 34.27 -9.16 10.17
C LEU A 111 34.73 -8.04 11.12
N ARG A 112 35.56 -8.36 12.12
CA ARG A 112 36.26 -7.37 12.96
C ARG A 112 37.43 -6.77 12.16
N VAL A 113 37.10 -5.89 11.21
CA VAL A 113 38.04 -5.27 10.29
C VAL A 113 37.78 -3.78 10.13
N ARG A 114 38.82 -3.03 9.74
CA ARG A 114 38.72 -1.65 9.24
C ARG A 114 38.63 -1.70 7.72
N ALA A 115 37.46 -1.36 7.16
CA ALA A 115 37.19 -1.45 5.72
C ALA A 115 36.32 -0.28 5.19
N ASP A 116 36.63 0.27 4.01
CA ASP A 116 35.71 1.21 3.34
C ASP A 116 34.44 0.47 2.87
N GLN A 117 34.57 -0.69 2.24
CA GLN A 117 33.43 -1.45 1.73
C GLN A 117 33.46 -2.94 2.10
N VAL A 118 32.31 -3.48 2.51
CA VAL A 118 32.03 -4.92 2.64
C VAL A 118 30.78 -5.29 1.84
N SER A 119 30.93 -6.20 0.87
CA SER A 119 29.86 -6.75 0.04
C SER A 119 29.58 -8.20 0.41
N LEU A 120 28.33 -8.49 0.77
CA LEU A 120 27.78 -9.83 1.04
C LEU A 120 26.65 -10.16 0.05
N ASN A 121 26.67 -9.52 -1.13
CA ASN A 121 25.58 -9.56 -2.12
C ASN A 121 25.32 -10.97 -2.69
N TYR A 122 24.07 -11.21 -3.09
CA TYR A 122 23.60 -12.44 -3.76
C TYR A 122 24.08 -13.74 -3.08
N ASN A 123 24.00 -13.77 -1.75
CA ASN A 123 24.28 -14.93 -0.92
C ASN A 123 22.98 -15.60 -0.43
N LEU A 124 23.10 -16.53 0.51
CA LEU A 124 21.99 -17.30 1.09
C LEU A 124 21.77 -16.97 2.57
N ILE A 125 22.08 -15.72 2.98
CA ILE A 125 21.98 -15.28 4.37
C ILE A 125 20.51 -15.23 4.78
N GLU A 126 20.18 -15.85 5.92
CA GLU A 126 18.80 -15.92 6.44
C GLU A 126 18.58 -14.92 7.58
N GLU A 127 19.58 -14.71 8.44
CA GLU A 127 19.54 -13.78 9.58
C GLU A 127 20.90 -13.11 9.81
N VAL A 128 20.88 -11.82 10.18
CA VAL A 128 22.06 -11.11 10.70
C VAL A 128 21.99 -11.08 12.24
N PRO A 129 22.89 -11.76 12.95
CA PRO A 129 22.80 -11.92 14.40
C PRO A 129 23.24 -10.67 15.17
N ALA A 130 22.92 -10.62 16.48
CA ALA A 130 23.34 -9.54 17.38
C ALA A 130 24.86 -9.33 17.34
N HIS A 131 25.32 -8.08 17.34
CA HIS A 131 26.74 -7.72 17.41
C HIS A 131 27.63 -8.34 16.31
N ALA A 132 27.05 -8.71 15.15
CA ALA A 132 27.80 -9.27 14.02
C ALA A 132 28.97 -8.39 13.56
N PHE A 133 28.85 -7.07 13.75
CA PHE A 133 29.83 -6.05 13.39
C PHE A 133 30.42 -5.30 14.60
N LYS A 134 30.38 -5.89 15.81
CA LYS A 134 30.98 -5.28 17.01
C LYS A 134 32.50 -5.15 16.85
N ASN A 135 33.02 -3.96 17.13
CA ASN A 135 34.42 -3.55 16.94
C ASN A 135 34.86 -3.56 15.47
N ALA A 136 33.92 -3.48 14.52
CA ALA A 136 34.24 -3.26 13.13
C ALA A 136 34.26 -1.76 12.79
N GLU A 137 35.11 -1.38 11.85
CA GLU A 137 35.21 -0.02 11.30
C GLU A 137 34.86 -0.10 9.81
N ILE A 138 33.59 -0.41 9.51
CA ILE A 138 33.10 -0.62 8.13
C ILE A 138 32.23 0.56 7.70
N ALA A 139 32.64 1.29 6.66
CA ALA A 139 31.92 2.47 6.20
C ALA A 139 30.72 2.15 5.28
N LYS A 140 30.85 1.19 4.36
CA LYS A 140 29.80 0.77 3.43
C LYS A 140 29.54 -0.73 3.56
N LEU A 141 28.28 -1.12 3.77
CA LEU A 141 27.87 -2.52 3.93
C LEU A 141 26.69 -2.83 3.00
N SER A 142 26.78 -3.90 2.22
CA SER A 142 25.73 -4.32 1.30
C SER A 142 25.38 -5.80 1.47
N PHE A 143 24.08 -6.08 1.57
CA PHE A 143 23.48 -7.42 1.59
C PHE A 143 22.57 -7.64 0.38
N LYS A 144 22.76 -6.85 -0.70
CA LYS A 144 21.84 -6.78 -1.82
C LYS A 144 21.56 -8.14 -2.44
N GLY A 145 20.28 -8.44 -2.69
CA GLY A 145 19.84 -9.68 -3.32
C GLY A 145 19.94 -10.94 -2.45
N ASN A 146 20.13 -10.82 -1.13
CA ASN A 146 19.92 -11.94 -0.20
C ASN A 146 18.41 -12.17 0.01
N THR A 147 17.77 -12.87 -0.94
CA THR A 147 16.30 -13.06 -0.98
C THR A 147 15.73 -13.82 0.21
N LYS A 148 16.56 -14.48 1.01
CA LYS A 148 16.17 -15.17 2.24
C LYS A 148 16.36 -14.36 3.52
N LEU A 149 17.07 -13.23 3.46
CA LEU A 149 17.35 -12.42 4.65
C LEU A 149 16.06 -11.74 5.11
N ASN A 150 15.47 -12.27 6.18
CA ASN A 150 14.18 -11.82 6.70
C ASN A 150 14.25 -11.21 8.11
N ARG A 151 15.33 -11.49 8.86
CA ARG A 151 15.56 -11.03 10.22
C ARG A 151 16.92 -10.37 10.34
N ILE A 152 16.95 -9.17 10.90
CA ILE A 152 18.16 -8.48 11.34
C ILE A 152 17.94 -8.18 12.83
N ASN A 153 18.86 -8.60 13.68
CA ASN A 153 18.77 -8.34 15.10
C ASN A 153 18.88 -6.83 15.40
N GLU A 154 18.16 -6.33 16.40
CA GLU A 154 18.19 -4.92 16.81
C GLU A 154 19.61 -4.39 17.08
N HIS A 155 20.47 -5.24 17.63
CA HIS A 155 21.87 -4.92 17.94
C HIS A 155 22.87 -5.42 16.88
N ALA A 156 22.43 -5.83 15.69
CA ALA A 156 23.30 -6.37 14.63
C ALA A 156 24.46 -5.43 14.26
N PHE A 157 24.17 -4.13 14.13
CA PHE A 157 25.13 -3.08 13.78
C PHE A 157 25.69 -2.33 15.01
N SER A 158 25.27 -2.70 16.22
CA SER A 158 25.75 -2.08 17.46
C SER A 158 27.23 -2.40 17.68
N GLY A 159 28.05 -1.35 17.75
CA GLY A 159 29.51 -1.46 17.89
C GLY A 159 30.29 -1.33 16.57
N ASN A 160 29.64 -1.05 15.43
CA ASN A 160 30.32 -0.52 14.26
C ASN A 160 30.49 1.00 14.40
N LEU A 161 31.72 1.50 14.28
CA LEU A 161 32.03 2.90 14.56
C LEU A 161 31.86 3.85 13.37
N LEU A 162 31.82 3.33 12.13
CA LEU A 162 31.96 4.11 10.90
C LEU A 162 30.84 3.94 9.86
N LEU A 163 29.80 3.12 10.10
CA LEU A 163 28.77 2.82 9.09
C LEU A 163 28.08 4.07 8.54
N ARG A 164 28.32 4.38 7.26
CA ARG A 164 27.75 5.50 6.50
C ARG A 164 26.75 5.05 5.43
N GLN A 165 26.96 3.89 4.81
CA GLN A 165 26.08 3.38 3.77
C GLN A 165 25.64 1.94 4.07
N LEU A 166 24.33 1.70 3.97
CA LEU A 166 23.72 0.39 4.16
C LEU A 166 22.78 0.08 3.01
N ASP A 167 23.00 -1.04 2.33
CA ASP A 167 22.16 -1.52 1.23
C ASP A 167 21.58 -2.91 1.57
N LEU A 168 20.26 -2.96 1.69
CA LEU A 168 19.42 -4.12 2.00
C LEU A 168 18.47 -4.42 0.83
N SER A 169 18.75 -3.91 -0.37
CA SER A 169 17.84 -4.00 -1.51
C SER A 169 17.66 -5.44 -2.01
N GLY A 170 16.43 -5.85 -2.34
CA GLY A 170 16.12 -7.22 -2.76
C GLY A 170 16.31 -8.26 -1.65
N THR A 171 16.06 -7.86 -0.40
CA THR A 171 15.96 -8.78 0.75
C THR A 171 14.50 -9.04 1.10
N ALA A 172 14.24 -9.84 2.14
CA ALA A 172 12.90 -10.16 2.64
C ALA A 172 12.66 -9.62 4.07
N ILE A 173 13.40 -8.57 4.47
CA ILE A 173 13.28 -7.99 5.81
C ILE A 173 11.90 -7.40 6.05
N THR A 174 11.43 -7.49 7.30
CA THR A 174 10.11 -6.98 7.72
C THR A 174 10.19 -5.77 8.66
N HIS A 175 11.35 -5.56 9.27
CA HIS A 175 11.71 -4.44 10.14
C HIS A 175 13.19 -4.08 9.96
N LEU A 176 13.53 -2.82 10.19
CA LEU A 176 14.89 -2.28 10.14
C LEU A 176 15.34 -1.97 11.58
N PRO A 177 16.55 -2.39 12.02
CA PRO A 177 17.03 -2.12 13.37
C PRO A 177 17.38 -0.64 13.55
N THR A 178 17.35 -0.15 14.79
CA THR A 178 17.66 1.26 15.13
C THR A 178 19.08 1.41 15.66
N LYS A 179 19.58 0.43 16.45
CA LYS A 179 20.85 0.57 17.19
C LYS A 179 22.07 0.35 16.30
N GLY A 180 22.92 1.39 16.24
CA GLY A 180 24.14 1.41 15.42
C GLY A 180 23.98 2.05 14.04
N LEU A 181 22.79 2.58 13.70
CA LEU A 181 22.55 3.31 12.45
C LEU A 181 22.59 4.84 12.59
N GLU A 182 22.95 5.38 13.77
CA GLU A 182 22.94 6.82 14.04
C GLU A 182 23.79 7.65 13.07
N LYS A 183 24.94 7.10 12.64
CA LYS A 183 25.91 7.75 11.73
C LYS A 183 25.63 7.51 10.24
N LEU A 184 24.56 6.76 9.91
CA LEU A 184 24.22 6.40 8.54
C LEU A 184 23.85 7.65 7.73
N GLU A 185 24.37 7.75 6.50
CA GLU A 185 24.18 8.87 5.56
C GLU A 185 23.33 8.45 4.35
N THR A 186 23.52 7.23 3.84
CA THR A 186 22.76 6.68 2.70
C THR A 186 22.16 5.31 3.05
N LEU A 187 20.84 5.18 2.93
CA LEU A 187 20.10 3.94 3.13
C LEU A 187 19.48 3.47 1.80
N LYS A 188 19.68 2.20 1.44
CA LYS A 188 19.06 1.58 0.24
C LYS A 188 18.29 0.33 0.62
N ILE A 189 17.00 0.34 0.32
CA ILE A 189 16.03 -0.75 0.53
C ILE A 189 15.06 -0.78 -0.66
N GLU A 190 15.59 -0.93 -1.87
CA GLU A 190 14.80 -1.11 -3.08
C GLU A 190 14.28 -2.56 -3.18
N LYS A 191 13.20 -2.80 -3.91
CA LYS A 191 12.66 -4.15 -4.22
C LYS A 191 12.48 -5.07 -3.00
N THR A 192 12.03 -4.51 -1.89
CA THR A 192 11.87 -5.17 -0.58
C THR A 192 10.43 -4.95 -0.08
N PRO A 193 9.42 -5.57 -0.73
CA PRO A 193 8.01 -5.30 -0.46
C PRO A 193 7.55 -5.78 0.93
N THR A 194 8.35 -6.58 1.63
CA THR A 194 8.09 -7.12 2.97
C THR A 194 8.31 -6.11 4.09
N LEU A 195 9.04 -5.00 3.84
CA LEU A 195 9.31 -4.00 4.88
C LEU A 195 8.04 -3.20 5.16
N LYS A 196 7.51 -3.35 6.38
CA LYS A 196 6.24 -2.72 6.77
C LYS A 196 6.38 -1.23 7.05
N TYR A 197 7.27 -0.90 7.99
CA TYR A 197 7.41 0.43 8.57
C TYR A 197 8.88 0.85 8.56
N ILE A 198 9.12 2.16 8.41
CA ILE A 198 10.41 2.78 8.71
C ILE A 198 10.41 3.17 10.21
N PRO A 199 11.46 2.85 10.98
CA PRO A 199 11.58 3.29 12.37
C PRO A 199 11.76 4.81 12.45
N SER A 200 11.69 5.37 13.65
CA SER A 200 11.56 6.82 13.84
C SER A 200 12.69 7.60 13.18
N ILE A 201 12.36 8.63 12.41
CA ILE A 201 13.35 9.44 11.68
C ILE A 201 14.39 10.08 12.63
N TYR A 202 14.05 10.24 13.92
CA TYR A 202 14.93 10.76 14.96
C TYR A 202 16.11 9.85 15.32
N GLU A 203 16.05 8.56 14.98
CA GLU A 203 17.15 7.61 15.18
C GLU A 203 18.21 7.75 14.07
N PHE A 204 17.83 8.26 12.90
CA PHE A 204 18.71 8.49 11.75
C PHE A 204 19.38 9.86 11.81
N ARG A 205 20.25 10.06 12.80
CA ARG A 205 20.86 11.36 13.13
C ARG A 205 21.71 12.00 12.02
N HIS A 206 22.16 11.26 11.00
CA HIS A 206 23.01 11.78 9.93
C HIS A 206 22.55 11.43 8.51
N LEU A 207 21.33 10.91 8.35
CA LEU A 207 20.82 10.44 7.07
C LEU A 207 20.58 11.61 6.10
N LYS A 208 20.99 11.42 4.86
CA LYS A 208 20.88 12.38 3.75
C LYS A 208 20.07 11.81 2.60
N GLU A 209 20.23 10.51 2.32
CA GLU A 209 19.63 9.82 1.18
C GLU A 209 18.92 8.53 1.62
N ALA A 210 17.69 8.33 1.16
CA ALA A 210 16.91 7.12 1.39
C ALA A 210 16.28 6.63 0.07
N TYR A 211 16.71 5.47 -0.42
CA TYR A 211 16.13 4.81 -1.58
C TYR A 211 15.30 3.62 -1.09
N LEU A 212 13.98 3.72 -1.15
CA LEU A 212 13.04 2.81 -0.50
C LEU A 212 12.16 2.10 -1.54
N THR A 213 11.39 1.10 -1.10
CA THR A 213 10.47 0.36 -1.99
C THR A 213 9.10 1.03 -2.09
N HIS A 214 8.61 1.61 -0.99
CA HIS A 214 7.26 2.15 -0.87
C HIS A 214 7.29 3.67 -0.74
N SER A 215 6.49 4.39 -1.53
CA SER A 215 6.49 5.86 -1.50
C SER A 215 5.95 6.46 -0.19
N PHE A 216 5.02 5.76 0.48
CA PHE A 216 4.51 6.19 1.78
C PHE A 216 5.58 6.13 2.89
N HIS A 217 6.67 5.37 2.72
CA HIS A 217 7.81 5.44 3.64
C HIS A 217 8.53 6.79 3.58
N CYS A 218 8.54 7.46 2.43
CA CYS A 218 9.13 8.80 2.32
C CYS A 218 8.31 9.89 3.04
N CYS A 219 7.01 9.67 3.27
CA CYS A 219 6.16 10.58 4.03
C CYS A 219 6.66 10.78 5.48
N ALA A 220 7.33 9.78 6.07
CA ALA A 220 7.90 9.89 7.42
C ALA A 220 8.93 11.02 7.56
N PHE A 221 9.71 11.28 6.50
CA PHE A 221 10.70 12.37 6.49
C PHE A 221 10.07 13.75 6.23
N ALA A 222 8.96 13.79 5.47
CA ALA A 222 8.22 15.02 5.21
C ALA A 222 7.33 15.44 6.40
N TYR A 223 6.78 14.48 7.15
CA TYR A 223 5.88 14.72 8.29
C TYR A 223 6.33 14.01 9.59
N PRO A 224 7.52 14.32 10.15
CA PRO A 224 8.02 13.65 11.36
C PRO A 224 7.11 13.71 12.58
N ALA A 225 6.34 14.80 12.72
CA ALA A 225 5.40 15.00 13.83
C ALA A 225 4.22 14.01 13.81
N ILE A 226 3.84 13.55 12.62
CA ILE A 226 2.75 12.58 12.40
C ILE A 226 3.29 11.15 12.41
N HIS A 227 4.55 10.94 12.00
CA HIS A 227 5.19 9.62 11.97
C HIS A 227 5.42 9.04 13.38
N ASP A 228 5.95 9.85 14.30
CA ASP A 228 6.19 9.46 15.69
C ASP A 228 5.96 10.66 16.62
N PRO A 229 4.71 10.95 17.00
CA PRO A 229 4.38 12.10 17.84
C PRO A 229 5.10 12.09 19.20
N ALA A 230 5.37 10.90 19.74
CA ALA A 230 6.02 10.73 21.04
C ALA A 230 7.51 11.11 20.98
N LYS A 231 8.27 10.60 20.00
CA LYS A 231 9.67 11.01 19.81
C LYS A 231 9.79 12.42 19.26
N HIS A 232 8.83 12.91 18.47
CA HIS A 232 8.78 14.30 18.04
C HIS A 232 8.69 15.24 19.26
N ALA A 233 7.78 14.98 20.20
CA ALA A 233 7.65 15.76 21.44
C ALA A 233 8.90 15.65 22.34
N LEU A 234 9.55 14.49 22.39
CA LEU A 234 10.82 14.33 23.13
C LEU A 234 11.95 15.15 22.48
N TYR A 235 12.08 15.10 21.15
CA TYR A 235 13.06 15.87 20.39
C TYR A 235 12.85 17.39 20.55
N GLN A 236 11.60 17.87 20.51
CA GLN A 236 11.27 19.27 20.81
C GLN A 236 11.70 19.67 22.24
N LYS A 237 11.49 18.80 23.25
CA LYS A 237 11.94 19.05 24.63
C LYS A 237 13.46 19.09 24.75
N GLU A 238 14.18 18.20 24.05
CA GLU A 238 15.65 18.23 23.99
C GLU A 238 16.17 19.52 23.34
N GLN A 239 15.57 19.95 22.23
CA GLN A 239 15.87 21.22 21.58
C GLN A 239 15.62 22.42 22.51
N ALA A 240 14.47 22.49 23.18
CA ALA A 240 14.16 23.56 24.13
C ALA A 240 15.16 23.60 25.30
N ARG A 241 15.54 22.44 25.84
CA ARG A 241 16.56 22.33 26.89
C ARG A 241 17.94 22.77 26.41
N MET A 242 18.29 22.49 25.15
CA MET A 242 19.54 22.94 24.54
C MET A 242 19.54 24.46 24.31
N ALA A 243 18.42 25.02 23.83
CA ALA A 243 18.25 26.45 23.64
C ALA A 243 18.38 27.23 24.97
N GLU A 244 17.71 26.77 26.04
CA GLU A 244 17.80 27.45 27.34
C GLU A 244 19.20 27.33 27.97
N ARG A 245 19.85 26.15 27.85
CA ARG A 245 21.26 26.01 28.23
C ARG A 245 22.14 27.03 27.50
N CYS A 246 21.87 27.28 26.22
CA CYS A 246 22.61 28.25 25.44
C CYS A 246 22.27 29.71 25.78
N ARG A 247 21.05 30.00 26.25
CA ARG A 247 20.63 31.31 26.74
C ARG A 247 21.31 31.70 28.05
N HIS A 248 21.70 30.74 28.87
CA HIS A 248 22.48 30.97 30.09
C HIS A 248 23.98 31.21 29.84
N THR A 249 24.52 30.90 28.66
CA THR A 249 25.94 31.13 28.34
C THR A 249 26.23 32.56 27.85
N THR A 250 25.20 33.36 27.54
CA THR A 250 25.33 34.69 26.93
C THR A 250 25.24 35.87 27.92
N THR A 251 25.20 35.62 29.24
CA THR A 251 25.45 36.67 30.23
C THR A 251 26.95 36.93 30.37
N PRO A 252 27.46 38.13 30.02
CA PRO A 252 28.88 38.43 30.17
C PRO A 252 29.20 38.75 31.64
N GLU A 253 29.80 37.81 32.37
CA GLU A 253 30.53 38.17 33.59
C GLU A 253 31.77 39.00 33.21
N PRO A 254 31.99 40.18 33.82
CA PRO A 254 33.19 40.96 33.57
C PRO A 254 34.42 40.24 34.13
N SER A 255 35.42 40.07 33.29
CA SER A 255 36.66 39.39 33.63
C SER A 255 37.41 40.04 34.78
N SER A 256 37.56 39.29 35.88
CA SER A 256 38.67 39.51 36.82
C SER A 256 39.26 38.18 37.28
N ALA A 257 40.46 37.86 36.79
CA ALA A 257 41.34 36.95 37.50
C ALA A 257 41.69 37.63 38.85
N THR A 258 41.80 36.94 39.99
CA THR A 258 42.84 35.92 40.21
C THR A 258 42.57 35.10 41.49
N ARG A 259 42.95 33.82 41.48
CA ARG A 259 43.59 33.07 42.60
C ARG A 259 42.78 32.88 43.91
N SER A 260 42.39 31.63 44.20
CA SER A 260 43.17 30.76 45.11
C SER A 260 42.59 29.34 45.25
N LYS A 261 43.44 28.38 45.62
CA LYS A 261 43.11 26.97 45.87
C LYS A 261 42.39 26.81 47.22
N ARG A 262 41.48 25.83 47.33
CA ARG A 262 41.37 24.95 48.52
C ARG A 262 40.64 23.65 48.18
N SER A 263 40.95 22.61 48.97
CA SER A 263 40.65 21.20 48.73
C SER A 263 39.88 20.57 49.90
N LEU A 264 39.07 19.54 49.61
CA LEU A 264 38.54 18.52 50.55
C LEU A 264 37.50 19.03 51.59
N PRO A 265 36.73 18.13 52.27
CA PRO A 265 36.68 16.65 52.19
C PRO A 265 35.27 16.02 51.97
N ILE A 266 35.24 14.69 51.98
CA ILE A 266 34.05 13.81 52.00
C ILE A 266 33.33 13.85 53.37
N GLY A 267 32.00 13.70 53.39
CA GLY A 267 31.20 13.51 54.62
C GLY A 267 29.75 13.06 54.37
N THR A 268 29.37 11.90 54.92
CA THR A 268 28.06 11.21 54.79
C THR A 268 27.00 11.71 55.78
N ILE A 269 25.73 11.85 55.36
CA ILE A 269 24.56 11.86 56.28
C ILE A 269 23.36 11.08 55.68
N THR A 270 22.64 10.41 56.58
CA THR A 270 21.61 9.37 56.48
C THR A 270 20.22 9.75 55.94
N ILE A 271 19.50 8.73 55.44
CA ILE A 271 18.06 8.72 55.10
C ILE A 271 17.19 8.54 56.36
N SER A 272 15.97 9.08 56.37
CA SER A 272 14.90 8.71 57.32
C SER A 272 13.56 8.49 56.60
N ASN A 273 12.97 7.30 56.76
CA ASN A 273 11.64 6.93 56.24
C ASN A 273 10.50 7.33 57.19
N ARG A 274 9.33 7.70 56.64
CA ARG A 274 8.03 7.31 57.22
C ARG A 274 6.93 7.18 56.16
N PHE A 275 6.14 6.12 56.31
CA PHE A 275 4.99 5.68 55.50
C PHE A 275 3.77 6.62 55.59
N GLU A 276 2.90 6.64 54.56
CA GLU A 276 1.62 5.90 54.61
C GLU A 276 0.93 5.73 53.24
N GLU A 277 0.01 4.75 53.19
CA GLU A 277 -0.63 4.18 51.98
C GLU A 277 -2.14 4.48 51.96
N LYS A 278 -2.72 4.83 50.80
CA LYS A 278 -4.16 4.61 50.52
C LYS A 278 -4.51 4.63 49.03
N ARG A 279 -5.63 3.99 48.71
CA ARG A 279 -6.02 3.46 47.38
C ARG A 279 -7.34 4.10 46.88
N ASN A 280 -7.64 3.90 45.59
CA ASN A 280 -8.88 4.26 44.86
C ASN A 280 -8.90 5.76 44.43
N GLY A 281 -9.49 6.19 43.31
CA GLY A 281 -10.20 5.50 42.23
C GLY A 281 -11.32 6.41 41.64
N TRP A 282 -11.48 6.42 40.31
CA TRP A 282 -12.47 7.19 39.51
C TRP A 282 -12.17 8.67 39.16
N GLU A 283 -12.79 9.10 38.06
CA GLU A 283 -12.97 10.46 37.51
C GLU A 283 -11.82 11.11 36.69
N MET A 284 -11.76 10.72 35.41
CA MET A 284 -11.05 11.44 34.34
C MET A 284 -12.07 12.08 33.37
N LEU A 285 -12.81 13.12 33.79
CA LEU A 285 -13.83 13.80 32.94
C LEU A 285 -14.10 15.29 33.26
N ALA A 286 -13.17 16.01 33.90
CA ALA A 286 -13.45 17.38 34.42
C ALA A 286 -12.45 18.49 33.99
N LEU A 287 -11.69 18.29 32.90
CA LEU A 287 -10.65 19.24 32.46
C LEU A 287 -10.73 19.65 30.97
N TRP A 288 -11.85 19.37 30.29
CA TRP A 288 -12.05 19.70 28.88
C TRP A 288 -13.03 20.87 28.63
N ILE A 289 -13.51 21.53 29.69
CA ILE A 289 -14.53 22.60 29.61
C ILE A 289 -14.08 23.84 30.40
N ALA A 290 -13.01 24.49 29.95
CA ALA A 290 -12.64 25.86 30.32
C ALA A 290 -11.55 26.42 29.38
N CYS A 291 -11.86 26.63 28.10
CA CYS A 291 -10.98 27.42 27.22
C CYS A 291 -11.79 28.28 26.26
N SER A 292 -12.08 29.51 26.68
CA SER A 292 -12.65 30.56 25.84
C SER A 292 -12.24 31.93 26.35
N SER A 293 -11.35 32.59 25.59
CA SER A 293 -11.04 34.02 25.61
C SER A 293 -10.24 34.58 26.80
N ILE A 294 -8.99 35.02 26.53
CA ILE A 294 -8.48 36.41 26.60
C ILE A 294 -6.93 36.40 26.57
N ASN A 295 -6.33 37.47 26.02
CA ASN A 295 -4.90 37.62 25.79
C ASN A 295 -4.07 38.01 27.04
N ASP A 296 -2.77 37.72 26.90
CA ASP A 296 -1.61 38.57 27.22
C ASP A 296 -0.87 38.54 28.58
N TYR A 297 0.46 38.61 28.42
CA TYR A 297 1.56 38.94 29.34
C TYR A 297 1.80 38.18 30.68
N ASP A 298 2.85 37.35 30.59
CA ASP A 298 4.04 37.31 31.45
C ASP A 298 4.09 36.59 32.82
N SER A 299 5.30 36.08 33.10
CA SER A 299 5.86 35.62 34.39
C SER A 299 5.37 34.31 35.04
N ALA A 300 6.28 33.33 35.03
CA ALA A 300 6.38 32.16 35.91
C ALA A 300 6.61 32.59 37.41
N PRO A 301 6.61 31.69 38.44
CA PRO A 301 6.78 30.24 38.34
C PRO A 301 5.90 29.34 39.25
N VAL A 302 5.87 28.04 38.92
CA VAL A 302 5.57 26.96 39.88
C VAL A 302 6.65 25.89 39.79
N THR A 303 7.07 25.42 40.96
CA THR A 303 8.09 24.41 41.23
C THR A 303 7.69 22.99 40.79
N SER A 304 8.66 22.19 40.33
CA SER A 304 8.51 20.73 40.21
C SER A 304 9.78 19.97 40.61
N SER A 305 9.68 19.17 41.67
CA SER A 305 10.35 17.88 41.89
C SER A 305 9.45 16.75 41.34
N GLU A 306 9.81 15.50 41.03
CA GLU A 306 11.04 14.67 40.95
C GLU A 306 10.59 13.33 40.25
N ASP A 307 11.39 12.42 39.67
CA ASP A 307 12.83 12.29 39.37
C ASP A 307 13.02 11.30 38.16
N VAL A 308 14.24 11.07 37.65
CA VAL A 308 14.57 9.97 36.70
C VAL A 308 15.84 9.22 37.13
N TYR A 309 15.75 7.89 37.20
CA TYR A 309 16.81 6.97 37.64
C TYR A 309 18.14 7.08 36.86
N GLY A 310 19.24 6.97 37.62
CA GLY A 310 20.63 7.04 37.13
C GLY A 310 21.29 5.70 36.76
N PHE A 311 22.50 5.82 36.23
CA PHE A 311 23.35 4.79 35.61
C PHE A 311 24.17 3.98 36.63
N SER A 312 24.71 2.84 36.21
CA SER A 312 25.84 2.16 36.86
C SER A 312 26.70 1.43 35.83
N ASP A 313 27.96 1.83 35.69
CA ASP A 313 29.02 1.06 35.03
C ASP A 313 29.84 0.32 36.10
N GLU A 314 30.45 -0.80 35.75
CA GLU A 314 31.44 -1.52 36.57
C GLU A 314 32.80 -1.52 35.84
N ASP A 315 33.86 -1.18 36.57
CA ASP A 315 35.24 -1.14 36.09
C ASP A 315 35.92 -2.52 36.15
N GLU A 316 36.83 -2.82 35.21
CA GLU A 316 37.91 -3.80 35.39
C GLU A 316 39.22 -3.23 34.82
N ASP A 317 40.23 -3.10 35.68
CA ASP A 317 41.60 -2.67 35.37
C ASP A 317 42.42 -3.79 34.72
N ASP A 318 43.41 -3.43 33.91
CA ASP A 318 44.75 -4.03 34.02
C ASP A 318 45.81 -3.16 33.32
N ALA A 319 46.98 -3.03 33.94
CA ALA A 319 48.07 -2.16 33.52
C ALA A 319 49.33 -2.95 33.12
N ASP A 320 50.11 -2.41 32.17
CA ASP A 320 51.54 -2.12 32.37
C ASP A 320 52.19 -1.58 31.09
N ALA A 321 53.11 -0.64 31.25
CA ALA A 321 53.96 -0.10 30.19
C ALA A 321 55.34 0.24 30.77
N ASP A 322 56.40 -0.05 30.01
CA ASP A 322 57.78 0.22 30.41
C ASP A 322 58.52 1.06 29.34
N THR A 323 59.50 1.83 29.78
CA THR A 323 60.06 3.03 29.09
C THR A 323 61.33 2.78 28.25
N ASP A 324 61.62 3.61 27.23
CA ASP A 324 62.74 4.61 27.22
C ASP A 324 62.94 5.30 25.82
N HIS A 325 63.81 6.32 25.77
CA HIS A 325 63.96 7.40 24.77
C HIS A 325 64.78 7.12 23.48
N GLY A 326 64.63 8.00 22.47
CA GLY A 326 65.56 8.13 21.33
C GLY A 326 65.15 9.07 20.18
N ASP A 327 65.53 10.35 20.26
CA ASP A 327 65.42 11.40 19.21
C ASP A 327 66.44 11.14 18.04
N GLY A 328 66.29 11.55 16.78
CA GLY A 328 65.24 12.33 16.08
C GLY A 328 65.52 12.37 14.55
N GLY A 329 64.53 12.78 13.74
CA GLY A 329 64.67 12.85 12.28
C GLY A 329 63.37 13.24 11.55
N MET A 330 63.32 14.46 11.03
CA MET A 330 62.06 15.18 10.82
C MET A 330 61.63 15.26 9.34
N PHE A 331 60.35 14.99 9.04
CA PHE A 331 59.56 15.78 8.06
C PHE A 331 58.03 15.52 8.17
N HIS A 332 57.27 16.62 8.23
CA HIS A 332 55.78 16.75 8.24
C HIS A 332 54.96 16.25 9.45
N SER A 333 54.85 17.15 10.44
CA SER A 333 53.64 17.50 11.22
C SER A 333 52.77 16.38 11.85
N PRO A 334 52.86 16.14 13.16
CA PRO A 334 51.86 15.36 13.89
C PRO A 334 50.54 16.13 14.07
N VAL A 335 49.48 15.39 14.37
CA VAL A 335 48.16 15.92 14.77
C VAL A 335 48.33 16.84 15.97
N THR A 336 47.64 17.98 15.96
CA THR A 336 47.60 18.91 17.10
C THR A 336 47.17 18.18 18.37
N ASP A 337 47.98 18.35 19.41
CA ASP A 337 47.66 18.03 20.79
C ASP A 337 46.26 18.55 21.15
N LEU A 338 45.32 17.64 21.37
CA LEU A 338 44.00 17.94 21.91
C LEU A 338 44.07 18.01 23.44
N GLY A 339 44.97 18.85 23.94
CA GLY A 339 45.01 19.28 25.33
C GLY A 339 43.64 19.82 25.72
N ALA A 340 42.89 19.02 26.47
CA ALA A 340 41.53 19.25 26.95
C ALA A 340 40.74 20.32 26.17
N PHE A 341 40.37 20.04 24.92
CA PHE A 341 39.36 20.85 24.23
C PHE A 341 38.04 20.69 24.97
N ARG A 342 37.83 21.56 25.95
CA ARG A 342 36.51 22.00 26.38
C ARG A 342 35.81 22.42 25.09
N HIS A 343 34.85 21.62 24.63
CA HIS A 343 34.00 22.02 23.52
C HIS A 343 33.22 23.25 23.96
N GLN A 344 33.81 24.42 23.69
CA GLN A 344 33.14 25.69 23.79
C GLN A 344 32.18 25.76 22.61
N ALA A 345 31.00 25.19 22.82
CA ALA A 345 29.86 25.36 21.94
C ALA A 345 29.38 26.80 22.09
N ASP A 346 30.00 27.72 21.36
CA ASP A 346 29.52 29.10 21.29
C ASP A 346 28.11 29.08 20.69
N CYS A 347 27.17 29.63 21.45
CA CYS A 347 25.75 29.60 21.14
C CYS A 347 25.42 30.63 20.06
N GLY A 348 25.68 30.26 18.80
CA GLY A 348 25.26 31.02 17.63
C GLY A 348 23.74 31.06 17.48
N ASN A 349 23.27 31.78 16.46
CA ASN A 349 21.85 31.84 16.14
C ASN A 349 21.37 30.47 15.63
N PHE A 350 20.61 29.73 16.43
CA PHE A 350 20.14 28.38 16.10
C PHE A 350 19.01 28.39 15.06
N SER A 351 19.35 28.67 13.81
CA SER A 351 18.53 28.26 12.67
C SER A 351 18.61 26.74 12.52
N ILE A 352 17.75 26.02 13.24
CA ILE A 352 17.58 24.57 13.06
C ILE A 352 16.83 24.35 11.74
N GLU A 353 17.58 24.36 10.65
CA GLU A 353 17.05 24.03 9.33
C GLU A 353 16.57 22.57 9.36
N PRO A 354 15.31 22.28 8.96
CA PRO A 354 14.80 20.92 8.96
C PRO A 354 15.67 20.07 8.05
N ARG A 355 16.11 18.90 8.54
CA ARG A 355 17.02 18.02 7.81
C ARG A 355 16.30 17.43 6.60
N ILE A 356 16.54 18.01 5.43
CA ILE A 356 15.97 17.55 4.17
C ILE A 356 16.67 16.24 3.77
N VAL A 357 16.02 15.11 4.05
CA VAL A 357 16.43 13.80 3.55
C VAL A 357 15.87 13.64 2.14
N HIS A 358 16.75 13.41 1.16
CA HIS A 358 16.35 13.06 -0.20
C HIS A 358 15.82 11.63 -0.22
N CYS A 359 14.50 11.46 -0.41
CA CYS A 359 13.83 10.16 -0.36
C CYS A 359 13.13 9.82 -1.68
N GLU A 360 13.41 8.62 -2.20
CA GLU A 360 12.77 8.07 -3.41
C GLU A 360 12.15 6.69 -3.10
N PRO A 361 11.02 6.30 -3.73
CA PRO A 361 10.21 7.09 -4.65
C PRO A 361 9.32 8.11 -3.93
N LEU A 362 9.10 9.28 -4.54
CA LEU A 362 8.22 10.30 -3.96
C LEU A 362 6.74 9.83 -3.92
N PRO A 363 5.96 10.27 -2.92
CA PRO A 363 4.51 10.08 -2.90
C PRO A 363 3.86 10.76 -4.10
N ASN A 364 2.75 10.19 -4.56
CA ASN A 364 1.96 10.71 -5.68
C ASN A 364 0.48 10.73 -5.29
N ALA A 365 -0.41 11.25 -6.14
CA ALA A 365 -1.80 11.35 -5.73
C ALA A 365 -2.53 9.99 -5.56
N LEU A 366 -2.11 8.92 -6.23
CA LEU A 366 -2.65 7.57 -6.01
C LEU A 366 -2.10 6.93 -4.73
N ASN A 367 -0.95 7.38 -4.23
CA ASN A 367 -0.28 6.96 -3.00
C ASN A 367 0.10 8.20 -2.14
N PRO A 368 -0.90 8.89 -1.55
CA PRO A 368 -0.71 10.13 -0.81
C PRO A 368 -0.17 9.89 0.62
N CYS A 369 0.32 10.94 1.28
CA CYS A 369 0.74 10.86 2.68
C CYS A 369 -0.44 10.99 3.67
N GLU A 370 -1.22 12.06 3.53
CA GLU A 370 -2.21 12.49 4.53
C GLU A 370 -3.54 11.72 4.41
N ASP A 371 -4.28 11.93 3.31
CA ASP A 371 -5.65 11.47 3.11
C ASP A 371 -5.80 10.66 1.81
N VAL A 372 -6.55 9.56 1.85
CA VAL A 372 -6.85 8.72 0.66
C VAL A 372 -7.64 9.53 -0.37
N MET A 373 -8.65 10.29 0.05
CA MET A 373 -9.45 11.15 -0.84
C MET A 373 -8.79 12.52 -1.11
N GLY A 374 -8.06 13.06 -0.15
CA GLY A 374 -7.36 14.36 -0.23
C GLY A 374 -8.25 15.60 -0.16
N TRP A 375 -9.36 15.64 -0.91
CA TRP A 375 -10.21 16.84 -1.01
C TRP A 375 -11.49 16.72 -0.16
N THR A 376 -11.78 17.76 0.62
CA THR A 376 -12.97 17.82 1.50
C THR A 376 -14.30 17.74 0.74
N TRP A 377 -14.41 18.45 -0.39
CA TRP A 377 -15.60 18.40 -1.26
C TRP A 377 -15.78 17.02 -1.91
N LEU A 378 -14.67 16.34 -2.26
CA LEU A 378 -14.69 15.01 -2.85
C LEU A 378 -15.18 13.99 -1.82
N ARG A 379 -14.64 14.03 -0.59
CA ARG A 379 -15.09 13.23 0.55
C ARG A 379 -16.59 13.39 0.79
N ALA A 380 -17.09 14.62 0.88
CA ALA A 380 -18.52 14.88 1.07
C ALA A 380 -19.38 14.32 -0.08
N SER A 381 -18.92 14.48 -1.31
CA SER A 381 -19.61 14.01 -2.52
C SER A 381 -19.64 12.47 -2.61
N VAL A 382 -18.55 11.80 -2.25
CA VAL A 382 -18.45 10.33 -2.21
C VAL A 382 -19.42 9.72 -1.19
N TRP A 383 -19.60 10.34 -0.02
CA TRP A 383 -20.62 9.87 0.95
C TRP A 383 -22.05 9.91 0.40
N VAL A 384 -22.38 10.91 -0.43
CA VAL A 384 -23.68 10.96 -1.14
C VAL A 384 -23.78 9.84 -2.17
N VAL A 385 -22.73 9.61 -2.98
CA VAL A 385 -22.68 8.54 -3.99
C VAL A 385 -22.80 7.15 -3.34
N ILE A 386 -22.07 6.88 -2.26
CA ILE A 386 -22.15 5.62 -1.48
C ILE A 386 -23.57 5.40 -0.99
N THR A 387 -24.16 6.40 -0.33
CA THR A 387 -25.51 6.29 0.24
C THR A 387 -26.53 5.99 -0.85
N ALA A 388 -26.46 6.71 -1.97
CA ALA A 388 -27.35 6.52 -3.12
C ALA A 388 -27.16 5.14 -3.79
N ALA A 389 -25.92 4.70 -4.01
CA ALA A 389 -25.62 3.41 -4.62
C ALA A 389 -26.05 2.23 -3.73
N VAL A 390 -25.71 2.24 -2.44
CA VAL A 390 -26.04 1.15 -1.52
C VAL A 390 -27.55 1.10 -1.23
N VAL A 391 -28.14 2.21 -0.76
CA VAL A 391 -29.57 2.23 -0.40
C VAL A 391 -30.46 2.05 -1.64
N GLY A 392 -30.10 2.69 -2.75
CA GLY A 392 -30.84 2.59 -4.00
C GLY A 392 -30.87 1.17 -4.56
N ASN A 393 -29.71 0.51 -4.68
CA ASN A 393 -29.66 -0.85 -5.25
C ASN A 393 -30.21 -1.92 -4.29
N VAL A 394 -30.03 -1.77 -2.96
CA VAL A 394 -30.72 -2.62 -1.98
C VAL A 394 -32.24 -2.49 -2.11
N ALA A 395 -32.78 -1.26 -2.23
CA ALA A 395 -34.20 -1.05 -2.44
C ALA A 395 -34.70 -1.67 -3.76
N VAL A 396 -33.93 -1.56 -4.85
CA VAL A 396 -34.25 -2.21 -6.13
C VAL A 396 -34.31 -3.72 -6.00
N LEU A 397 -33.31 -4.35 -5.36
CA LEU A 397 -33.29 -5.78 -5.11
C LEU A 397 -34.48 -6.23 -4.26
N ILE A 398 -34.80 -5.53 -3.17
CA ILE A 398 -35.96 -5.83 -2.32
C ILE A 398 -37.27 -5.75 -3.14
N VAL A 399 -37.49 -4.70 -3.93
CA VAL A 399 -38.70 -4.54 -4.75
C VAL A 399 -38.83 -5.64 -5.81
N LEU A 400 -37.73 -6.01 -6.46
CA LEU A 400 -37.74 -7.02 -7.51
C LEU A 400 -37.90 -8.45 -6.97
N LEU A 401 -37.33 -8.76 -5.80
CA LEU A 401 -37.35 -10.10 -5.19
C LEU A 401 -38.59 -10.35 -4.29
N ALA A 402 -39.10 -9.32 -3.60
CA ALA A 402 -40.27 -9.48 -2.71
C ALA A 402 -41.59 -9.59 -3.47
N ASN A 403 -41.65 -9.15 -4.74
CA ASN A 403 -42.87 -9.23 -5.52
C ASN A 403 -43.06 -10.60 -6.19
N ARG A 404 -44.17 -11.29 -5.89
CA ARG A 404 -44.54 -12.62 -6.42
C ARG A 404 -44.97 -12.63 -7.90
N SER A 405 -44.69 -11.58 -8.66
CA SER A 405 -44.91 -11.53 -10.10
C SER A 405 -43.96 -12.47 -10.85
N GLU A 406 -44.39 -13.03 -11.98
CA GLU A 406 -43.53 -13.85 -12.85
C GLU A 406 -42.20 -13.15 -13.20
N LEU A 407 -41.11 -13.91 -13.12
CA LEU A 407 -39.76 -13.40 -13.35
C LEU A 407 -39.46 -13.27 -14.85
N THR A 408 -39.77 -12.13 -15.43
CA THR A 408 -39.42 -11.84 -16.83
C THR A 408 -37.92 -11.58 -16.99
N VAL A 409 -37.36 -11.89 -18.16
CA VAL A 409 -35.92 -11.73 -18.47
C VAL A 409 -35.39 -10.33 -18.12
N PRO A 410 -36.07 -9.21 -18.43
CA PRO A 410 -35.60 -7.90 -18.03
C PRO A 410 -35.52 -7.69 -16.51
N ARG A 411 -36.40 -8.30 -15.72
CA ARG A 411 -36.34 -8.24 -14.25
C ARG A 411 -35.14 -9.02 -13.74
N PHE A 412 -34.93 -10.22 -14.27
CA PHE A 412 -33.76 -11.05 -13.97
C PHE A 412 -32.44 -10.31 -14.24
N LEU A 413 -32.33 -9.61 -15.39
CA LEU A 413 -31.16 -8.80 -15.73
C LEU A 413 -31.04 -7.54 -14.85
N MET A 414 -32.14 -6.85 -14.53
CA MET A 414 -32.11 -5.71 -13.58
C MET A 414 -31.65 -6.12 -12.17
N CYS A 415 -32.00 -7.32 -11.69
CA CYS A 415 -31.46 -7.84 -10.43
C CYS A 415 -29.93 -8.04 -10.49
N HIS A 416 -29.41 -8.52 -11.61
CA HIS A 416 -27.96 -8.71 -11.80
C HIS A 416 -27.21 -7.37 -11.82
N LEU A 417 -27.75 -6.38 -12.53
CA LEU A 417 -27.17 -5.04 -12.61
C LEU A 417 -27.20 -4.34 -11.23
N ALA A 418 -28.33 -4.41 -10.51
CA ALA A 418 -28.42 -3.86 -9.16
C ALA A 418 -27.47 -4.56 -8.15
N LEU A 419 -27.21 -5.87 -8.32
CA LEU A 419 -26.23 -6.59 -7.50
C LEU A 419 -24.79 -6.15 -7.81
N ALA A 420 -24.45 -5.99 -9.09
CA ALA A 420 -23.14 -5.46 -9.49
C ALA A 420 -22.94 -4.03 -8.95
N ASP A 421 -23.89 -3.13 -9.18
CA ASP A 421 -23.86 -1.74 -8.69
C ASP A 421 -23.77 -1.66 -7.15
N LEU A 422 -24.40 -2.60 -6.43
CA LEU A 422 -24.24 -2.74 -4.98
C LEU A 422 -22.80 -3.11 -4.58
N CYS A 423 -22.12 -3.99 -5.33
CA CYS A 423 -20.70 -4.29 -5.12
C CYS A 423 -19.80 -3.05 -5.31
N THR A 424 -20.09 -2.18 -6.30
CA THR A 424 -19.42 -0.87 -6.42
C THR A 424 -19.68 0.03 -5.21
N GLY A 425 -20.92 0.07 -4.70
CA GLY A 425 -21.26 0.81 -3.49
C GLY A 425 -20.52 0.32 -2.24
N LEU A 426 -20.39 -1.01 -2.08
CA LEU A 426 -19.63 -1.63 -0.99
C LEU A 426 -18.12 -1.37 -1.11
N TYR A 427 -17.56 -1.45 -2.32
CA TYR A 427 -16.17 -1.07 -2.60
C TYR A 427 -15.89 0.37 -2.14
N LEU A 428 -16.70 1.35 -2.57
CA LEU A 428 -16.52 2.74 -2.14
C LEU A 428 -16.69 2.93 -0.63
N PHE A 429 -17.63 2.20 -0.01
CA PHE A 429 -17.81 2.23 1.44
C PHE A 429 -16.57 1.75 2.19
N MET A 430 -15.86 0.73 1.69
CA MET A 430 -14.57 0.32 2.24
C MET A 430 -13.53 1.43 2.15
N ILE A 431 -13.38 2.08 0.99
CA ILE A 431 -12.43 3.20 0.82
C ILE A 431 -12.77 4.36 1.77
N ALA A 432 -14.05 4.71 1.91
CA ALA A 432 -14.49 5.78 2.80
C ALA A 432 -14.30 5.46 4.29
N ILE A 433 -14.41 4.19 4.70
CA ILE A 433 -14.07 3.78 6.08
C ILE A 433 -12.56 3.98 6.34
N VAL A 434 -11.70 3.60 5.39
CA VAL A 434 -10.25 3.77 5.54
C VAL A 434 -9.88 5.24 5.63
N ASP A 435 -10.40 6.07 4.72
CA ASP A 435 -10.18 7.52 4.71
C ASP A 435 -10.63 8.20 6.02
N LEU A 436 -11.73 7.75 6.65
CA LEU A 436 -12.14 8.22 7.98
C LEU A 436 -11.26 7.69 9.12
N ARG A 437 -10.74 6.47 9.02
CA ARG A 437 -9.96 5.81 10.08
C ARG A 437 -8.50 6.27 10.13
N SER A 438 -7.95 6.68 9.00
CA SER A 438 -6.56 7.11 8.85
C SER A 438 -6.44 8.59 8.48
N TYR A 439 -7.43 9.39 8.86
CA TYR A 439 -7.55 10.81 8.52
C TYR A 439 -6.28 11.60 8.91
N GLY A 440 -5.63 12.24 7.94
CA GLY A 440 -4.38 12.98 8.12
C GLY A 440 -3.11 12.14 8.33
N GLU A 441 -3.23 10.82 8.55
CA GLU A 441 -2.12 9.93 8.94
C GLU A 441 -2.04 8.66 8.06
N PHE A 442 -2.61 8.69 6.84
CA PHE A 442 -2.74 7.49 6.00
C PHE A 442 -1.43 6.72 5.79
N PHE A 443 -0.29 7.40 5.64
CA PHE A 443 1.01 6.75 5.43
C PHE A 443 1.43 5.78 6.54
N ASN A 444 0.96 5.97 7.79
CA ASN A 444 1.20 5.04 8.89
C ASN A 444 0.39 3.74 8.76
N TYR A 445 -0.76 3.79 8.08
CA TYR A 445 -1.67 2.65 7.86
C TYR A 445 -1.60 2.06 6.44
N ALA A 446 -0.90 2.74 5.52
CA ALA A 446 -0.87 2.43 4.09
C ALA A 446 -0.44 0.99 3.80
N TYR A 447 0.60 0.47 4.48
CA TYR A 447 1.07 -0.90 4.29
C TYR A 447 -0.03 -1.94 4.56
N ASP A 448 -0.64 -1.88 5.75
CA ASP A 448 -1.63 -2.87 6.19
C ASP A 448 -2.96 -2.72 5.42
N TRP A 449 -3.27 -1.54 4.88
CA TRP A 449 -4.36 -1.37 3.92
C TRP A 449 -4.02 -2.01 2.57
N GLN A 450 -2.99 -1.50 1.89
CA GLN A 450 -2.65 -1.84 0.50
C GLN A 450 -2.29 -3.32 0.32
N TYR A 451 -1.37 -3.84 1.14
CA TYR A 451 -0.91 -5.23 1.04
C TYR A 451 -1.78 -6.23 1.82
N GLY A 452 -2.69 -5.73 2.67
CA GLY A 452 -3.62 -6.52 3.45
C GLY A 452 -4.78 -7.11 2.65
N LEU A 453 -5.70 -7.78 3.36
CA LEU A 453 -6.89 -8.39 2.74
C LEU A 453 -7.94 -7.34 2.32
N GLY A 454 -7.99 -6.18 3.00
CA GLY A 454 -8.97 -5.14 2.73
C GLY A 454 -8.90 -4.61 1.29
N CYS A 455 -7.71 -4.21 0.85
CA CYS A 455 -7.50 -3.70 -0.51
C CYS A 455 -7.71 -4.78 -1.59
N LYS A 456 -7.32 -6.03 -1.32
CA LYS A 456 -7.55 -7.18 -2.21
C LYS A 456 -9.04 -7.46 -2.42
N ILE A 457 -9.85 -7.40 -1.37
CA ILE A 457 -11.32 -7.54 -1.46
C ILE A 457 -11.93 -6.33 -2.18
N ALA A 458 -11.49 -5.11 -1.87
CA ALA A 458 -11.96 -3.89 -2.50
C ALA A 458 -11.73 -3.88 -4.02
N GLY A 459 -10.49 -4.17 -4.46
CA GLY A 459 -10.13 -4.26 -5.87
C GLY A 459 -10.89 -5.36 -6.62
N PHE A 460 -11.04 -6.54 -5.99
CA PHE A 460 -11.87 -7.61 -6.55
C PHE A 460 -13.31 -7.14 -6.75
N LEU A 461 -13.95 -6.54 -5.74
CA LEU A 461 -15.33 -6.05 -5.82
C LEU A 461 -15.52 -5.02 -6.93
N SER A 462 -14.58 -4.08 -7.09
CA SER A 462 -14.65 -3.06 -8.14
C SER A 462 -14.51 -3.66 -9.55
N VAL A 463 -13.50 -4.51 -9.79
CA VAL A 463 -13.31 -5.13 -11.12
C VAL A 463 -14.45 -6.09 -11.45
N PHE A 464 -14.86 -6.93 -10.50
CA PHE A 464 -15.98 -7.86 -10.65
C PHE A 464 -17.28 -7.12 -10.98
N SER A 465 -17.59 -6.05 -10.23
CA SER A 465 -18.74 -5.18 -10.46
C SER A 465 -18.71 -4.59 -11.86
N GLY A 466 -17.61 -3.91 -12.24
CA GLY A 466 -17.51 -3.24 -13.54
C GLY A 466 -17.69 -4.19 -14.73
N GLN A 467 -17.07 -5.38 -14.68
CA GLN A 467 -17.21 -6.39 -15.73
C GLN A 467 -18.62 -6.99 -15.77
N LEU A 468 -19.26 -7.23 -14.61
CA LEU A 468 -20.62 -7.77 -14.57
C LEU A 468 -21.65 -6.72 -15.02
N SER A 469 -21.50 -5.45 -14.64
CA SER A 469 -22.40 -4.37 -15.06
C SER A 469 -22.36 -4.15 -16.57
N VAL A 470 -21.18 -4.00 -17.19
CA VAL A 470 -21.07 -3.80 -18.64
C VAL A 470 -21.58 -5.01 -19.44
N PHE A 471 -21.31 -6.23 -18.98
CA PHE A 471 -21.84 -7.45 -19.58
C PHE A 471 -23.37 -7.48 -19.48
N THR A 472 -23.93 -7.20 -18.29
CA THR A 472 -25.38 -7.17 -18.08
C THR A 472 -26.05 -6.11 -18.94
N LEU A 473 -25.49 -4.90 -19.05
CA LEU A 473 -25.99 -3.82 -19.92
C LEU A 473 -25.97 -4.22 -21.41
N THR A 474 -24.95 -4.97 -21.83
CA THR A 474 -24.88 -5.54 -23.19
C THR A 474 -26.01 -6.55 -23.43
N ILE A 475 -26.24 -7.47 -22.49
CA ILE A 475 -27.33 -8.47 -22.59
C ILE A 475 -28.72 -7.81 -22.51
N VAL A 476 -28.90 -6.78 -21.67
CA VAL A 476 -30.12 -5.95 -21.64
C VAL A 476 -30.35 -5.30 -23.01
N THR A 477 -29.32 -4.71 -23.61
CA THR A 477 -29.42 -4.06 -24.92
C THR A 477 -29.74 -5.07 -26.03
N LEU A 478 -29.15 -6.27 -26.00
CA LEU A 478 -29.44 -7.37 -26.92
C LEU A 478 -30.87 -7.92 -26.76
N GLU A 479 -31.37 -8.12 -25.54
CA GLU A 479 -32.76 -8.53 -25.28
C GLU A 479 -33.74 -7.51 -25.86
N ARG A 480 -33.44 -6.21 -25.71
CA ARG A 480 -34.28 -5.13 -26.24
C ARG A 480 -34.22 -5.00 -27.74
N TRP A 481 -33.03 -5.07 -28.33
CA TRP A 481 -32.88 -5.11 -29.78
C TRP A 481 -33.65 -6.28 -30.38
N PHE A 482 -33.54 -7.46 -29.79
CA PHE A 482 -34.23 -8.65 -30.26
C PHE A 482 -35.76 -8.53 -30.10
N ALA A 483 -36.24 -8.09 -28.95
CA ALA A 483 -37.67 -7.97 -28.65
C ALA A 483 -38.38 -6.91 -29.52
N ILE A 484 -37.70 -5.81 -29.89
CA ILE A 484 -38.25 -4.76 -30.74
C ILE A 484 -38.14 -5.14 -32.23
N THR A 485 -36.96 -5.57 -32.69
CA THR A 485 -36.71 -5.86 -34.11
C THR A 485 -37.50 -7.07 -34.60
N TYR A 486 -37.65 -8.09 -33.75
CA TYR A 486 -38.41 -9.32 -34.07
C TYR A 486 -39.75 -9.39 -33.35
N ALA A 487 -40.37 -8.24 -33.02
CA ALA A 487 -41.65 -8.15 -32.29
C ALA A 487 -42.81 -8.94 -32.92
N ILE A 488 -42.72 -9.31 -34.20
CA ILE A 488 -43.71 -10.10 -34.95
C ILE A 488 -43.59 -11.62 -34.65
N TYR A 489 -42.42 -12.11 -34.22
CA TYR A 489 -42.16 -13.53 -33.97
C TYR A 489 -42.09 -13.81 -32.46
N LEU A 490 -43.25 -14.02 -31.81
CA LEU A 490 -43.31 -14.26 -30.35
C LEU A 490 -42.45 -15.45 -29.89
N GLU A 491 -42.36 -16.51 -30.70
CA GLU A 491 -41.61 -17.74 -30.41
C GLU A 491 -40.10 -17.55 -30.27
N ARG A 492 -39.55 -16.44 -30.78
CA ARG A 492 -38.10 -16.23 -30.87
C ARG A 492 -37.49 -15.50 -29.67
N ARG A 493 -38.29 -15.00 -28.71
CA ARG A 493 -37.78 -14.25 -27.55
C ARG A 493 -36.79 -15.07 -26.72
N ILE A 494 -35.76 -14.40 -26.18
CA ILE A 494 -34.80 -15.01 -25.27
C ILE A 494 -35.57 -15.58 -24.06
N SER A 495 -35.48 -16.90 -23.86
CA SER A 495 -36.10 -17.56 -22.71
C SER A 495 -35.31 -17.29 -21.43
N LEU A 496 -35.98 -17.36 -20.26
CA LEU A 496 -35.31 -17.16 -18.97
C LEU A 496 -34.17 -18.16 -18.75
N LEU A 497 -34.32 -19.41 -19.20
CA LEU A 497 -33.27 -20.42 -19.12
C LEU A 497 -32.07 -20.08 -20.02
N ALA A 498 -32.29 -19.54 -21.22
CA ALA A 498 -31.21 -19.08 -22.09
C ALA A 498 -30.48 -17.86 -21.49
N ALA A 499 -31.24 -16.88 -20.99
CA ALA A 499 -30.68 -15.72 -20.29
C ALA A 499 -29.86 -16.13 -19.05
N ALA A 500 -30.34 -17.09 -18.26
CA ALA A 500 -29.61 -17.60 -17.10
C ALA A 500 -28.28 -18.26 -17.49
N LYS A 501 -28.26 -19.09 -18.56
CA LYS A 501 -27.01 -19.68 -19.08
C LYS A 501 -26.00 -18.63 -19.56
N ILE A 502 -26.49 -17.60 -20.26
CA ILE A 502 -25.65 -16.47 -20.71
C ILE A 502 -25.10 -15.69 -19.51
N MET A 503 -25.91 -15.41 -18.49
CA MET A 503 -25.46 -14.73 -17.29
C MET A 503 -24.44 -15.55 -16.51
N ILE A 504 -24.58 -16.88 -16.39
CA ILE A 504 -23.56 -17.74 -15.76
C ILE A 504 -22.20 -17.58 -16.46
N ALA A 505 -22.16 -17.51 -17.80
CA ALA A 505 -20.92 -17.25 -18.52
C ALA A 505 -20.34 -15.86 -18.20
N GLY A 506 -21.18 -14.82 -18.12
CA GLY A 506 -20.78 -13.47 -17.71
C GLY A 506 -20.25 -13.38 -16.28
N TRP A 507 -20.85 -14.12 -15.34
CA TRP A 507 -20.36 -14.27 -13.97
C TRP A 507 -18.98 -14.92 -13.94
N MET A 508 -18.80 -16.05 -14.62
CA MET A 508 -17.51 -16.75 -14.67
C MET A 508 -16.42 -15.88 -15.30
N PHE A 509 -16.74 -15.14 -16.35
CA PHE A 509 -15.84 -14.17 -16.96
C PHE A 509 -15.47 -13.02 -15.99
N SER A 510 -16.45 -12.43 -15.31
CA SER A 510 -16.23 -11.31 -14.39
C SER A 510 -15.41 -11.74 -13.17
N ILE A 511 -15.67 -12.93 -12.63
CA ILE A 511 -14.87 -13.53 -11.54
C ILE A 511 -13.45 -13.82 -12.01
N LEU A 512 -13.26 -14.35 -13.23
CA LEU A 512 -11.93 -14.57 -13.79
C LEU A 512 -11.15 -13.26 -13.89
N MET A 513 -11.73 -12.22 -14.51
CA MET A 513 -11.06 -10.93 -14.70
C MET A 513 -10.72 -10.22 -13.38
N ALA A 514 -11.55 -10.37 -12.35
CA ALA A 514 -11.27 -9.87 -11.00
C ALA A 514 -10.32 -10.77 -10.18
N GLY A 515 -10.24 -12.06 -10.52
CA GLY A 515 -9.33 -13.01 -9.88
C GLY A 515 -7.89 -12.93 -10.37
N LEU A 516 -7.64 -12.45 -11.60
CA LEU A 516 -6.29 -12.41 -12.19
C LEU A 516 -5.26 -11.63 -11.36
N PRO A 517 -5.55 -10.44 -10.79
CA PRO A 517 -4.59 -9.76 -9.90
C PRO A 517 -4.37 -10.52 -8.58
N LEU A 518 -5.39 -11.19 -8.04
CA LEU A 518 -5.24 -12.03 -6.85
C LEU A 518 -4.37 -13.28 -7.13
N ALA A 519 -4.26 -13.70 -8.38
CA ALA A 519 -3.38 -14.78 -8.84
C ALA A 519 -1.96 -14.31 -9.22
N GLY A 520 -1.64 -13.02 -9.05
CA GLY A 520 -0.32 -12.45 -9.33
C GLY A 520 -0.06 -12.10 -10.81
N VAL A 521 -1.10 -11.96 -11.63
CA VAL A 521 -0.97 -11.47 -13.02
C VAL A 521 -0.87 -9.94 -13.08
N SER A 522 -1.38 -9.26 -12.04
CA SER A 522 -1.24 -7.84 -11.77
C SER A 522 -1.41 -7.64 -10.26
N ASP A 523 -1.43 -6.40 -9.74
CA ASP A 523 -1.59 -6.14 -8.31
C ASP A 523 -2.65 -5.06 -8.01
N TYR A 524 -3.45 -5.29 -6.98
CA TYR A 524 -4.35 -4.28 -6.40
C TYR A 524 -3.62 -3.40 -5.37
N SER A 525 -2.51 -3.89 -4.79
CA SER A 525 -1.78 -3.23 -3.70
C SER A 525 -1.03 -1.96 -4.15
N SER A 526 -0.79 -1.77 -5.45
CA SER A 526 0.02 -0.67 -6.00
C SER A 526 -0.58 0.73 -5.80
N THR A 527 -1.88 0.86 -5.49
CA THR A 527 -2.56 2.15 -5.30
C THR A 527 -3.42 2.15 -4.03
N SER A 528 -3.55 3.29 -3.36
CA SER A 528 -4.39 3.40 -2.14
C SER A 528 -5.89 3.15 -2.41
N ILE A 529 -6.32 3.27 -3.67
CA ILE A 529 -7.70 3.08 -4.15
C ILE A 529 -7.94 1.63 -4.63
N CYS A 530 -6.91 0.77 -4.59
CA CYS A 530 -7.02 -0.67 -4.87
C CYS A 530 -7.39 -1.02 -6.32
N LEU A 531 -7.00 -0.17 -7.26
CA LEU A 531 -7.23 -0.37 -8.69
C LEU A 531 -5.91 -0.70 -9.43
N PRO A 532 -5.95 -1.60 -10.43
CA PRO A 532 -4.79 -1.99 -11.23
C PRO A 532 -4.54 -0.93 -12.31
N VAL A 533 -3.96 0.21 -11.88
CA VAL A 533 -3.75 1.40 -12.73
C VAL A 533 -2.28 1.60 -13.09
N GLU A 534 -1.33 1.09 -12.30
CA GLU A 534 0.09 1.19 -12.61
C GLU A 534 0.52 0.09 -13.59
N SER A 535 0.95 0.48 -14.79
CA SER A 535 1.44 -0.42 -15.84
C SER A 535 2.97 -0.39 -15.95
N LYS A 536 3.67 -0.81 -14.88
CA LYS A 536 5.15 -0.85 -14.86
C LYS A 536 5.70 -2.04 -15.63
N GLU A 537 5.02 -3.18 -15.58
CA GLU A 537 5.40 -4.38 -16.33
C GLU A 537 4.49 -4.58 -17.56
N VAL A 538 5.01 -5.33 -18.55
CA VAL A 538 4.26 -5.65 -19.78
C VAL A 538 3.00 -6.48 -19.45
N VAL A 539 3.04 -7.30 -18.40
CA VAL A 539 1.90 -8.13 -17.98
C VAL A 539 0.76 -7.27 -17.44
N ASP A 540 1.06 -6.27 -16.59
CA ASP A 540 0.08 -5.29 -16.10
C ASP A 540 -0.58 -4.55 -17.27
N ALA A 541 0.23 -4.06 -18.21
CA ALA A 541 -0.25 -3.33 -19.39
C ALA A 541 -1.18 -4.19 -20.27
N VAL A 542 -0.86 -5.47 -20.46
CA VAL A 542 -1.70 -6.43 -21.18
C VAL A 542 -3.02 -6.70 -20.43
N TYR A 543 -2.97 -6.88 -19.11
CA TYR A 543 -4.16 -7.08 -18.29
C TYR A 543 -5.08 -5.85 -18.34
N GLN A 544 -4.55 -4.66 -18.06
CA GLN A 544 -5.30 -3.40 -18.10
C GLN A 544 -5.86 -3.10 -19.50
N GLY A 545 -5.06 -3.35 -20.55
CA GLY A 545 -5.48 -3.27 -21.94
C GLY A 545 -6.64 -4.22 -22.27
N SER A 546 -6.64 -5.44 -21.71
CA SER A 546 -7.73 -6.40 -21.91
C SER A 546 -9.04 -5.98 -21.24
N LEU A 547 -8.99 -5.31 -20.07
CA LEU A 547 -10.14 -4.70 -19.41
C LEU A 547 -10.76 -3.59 -20.28
N PHE A 548 -9.93 -2.69 -20.83
CA PHE A 548 -10.42 -1.65 -21.73
C PHE A 548 -10.95 -2.21 -23.05
N LEU A 549 -10.29 -3.22 -23.64
CA LEU A 549 -10.73 -3.87 -24.87
C LEU A 549 -12.10 -4.55 -24.71
N THR A 550 -12.32 -5.28 -23.62
CA THR A 550 -13.61 -5.94 -23.33
C THR A 550 -14.74 -4.91 -23.25
N ASN A 551 -14.52 -3.83 -22.50
CA ASN A 551 -15.48 -2.74 -22.42
C ASN A 551 -15.72 -2.06 -23.78
N ALA A 552 -14.67 -1.82 -24.58
CA ALA A 552 -14.81 -1.23 -25.91
C ALA A 552 -15.63 -2.12 -26.87
N VAL A 553 -15.45 -3.45 -26.83
CA VAL A 553 -16.24 -4.40 -27.59
C VAL A 553 -17.71 -4.38 -27.16
N ALA A 554 -17.98 -4.36 -25.84
CA ALA A 554 -19.33 -4.23 -25.29
C ALA A 554 -20.00 -2.93 -25.77
N TRP A 555 -19.32 -1.79 -25.67
CA TRP A 555 -19.79 -0.50 -26.17
C TRP A 555 -20.08 -0.50 -27.67
N PHE A 556 -19.20 -1.09 -28.47
CA PHE A 556 -19.42 -1.23 -29.90
C PHE A 556 -20.67 -2.08 -30.20
N THR A 557 -20.85 -3.22 -29.52
CA THR A 557 -22.05 -4.07 -29.65
C THR A 557 -23.32 -3.31 -29.29
N ILE A 558 -23.30 -2.56 -28.18
CA ILE A 558 -24.41 -1.71 -27.72
C ILE A 558 -24.79 -0.67 -28.78
N VAL A 559 -23.82 0.06 -29.33
CA VAL A 559 -24.06 1.09 -30.36
C VAL A 559 -24.66 0.48 -31.62
N VAL A 560 -24.12 -0.65 -32.10
CA VAL A 560 -24.66 -1.37 -33.26
C VAL A 560 -26.12 -1.80 -33.03
N CYS A 561 -26.43 -2.33 -31.84
CA CYS A 561 -27.80 -2.70 -31.47
C CYS A 561 -28.75 -1.50 -31.49
N TYR A 562 -28.38 -0.37 -30.90
CA TYR A 562 -29.22 0.84 -30.91
C TYR A 562 -29.41 1.42 -32.31
N VAL A 563 -28.37 1.44 -33.16
CA VAL A 563 -28.50 1.84 -34.56
C VAL A 563 -29.51 0.95 -35.29
N GLN A 564 -29.50 -0.36 -35.05
CA GLN A 564 -30.49 -1.27 -35.64
C GLN A 564 -31.91 -1.07 -35.07
N ILE A 565 -32.07 -0.83 -33.76
CA ILE A 565 -33.36 -0.48 -33.15
C ILE A 565 -33.95 0.78 -33.81
N TYR A 566 -33.18 1.86 -33.93
CA TYR A 566 -33.69 3.10 -34.51
C TYR A 566 -33.99 2.97 -36.01
N ARG A 567 -33.22 2.16 -36.75
CA ARG A 567 -33.52 1.85 -38.16
C ARG A 567 -34.79 1.01 -38.32
N SER A 568 -35.05 0.03 -37.47
CA SER A 568 -36.28 -0.78 -37.53
C SER A 568 -37.53 0.04 -37.18
N LEU A 569 -37.42 0.96 -36.22
CA LEU A 569 -38.51 1.88 -35.84
C LEU A 569 -38.73 3.03 -36.85
N GLY A 570 -37.69 3.45 -37.58
CA GLY A 570 -37.79 4.50 -38.60
C GLY A 570 -38.26 3.99 -39.97
N GLY A 571 -37.63 2.95 -40.52
CA GLY A 571 -37.81 2.54 -41.92
C GLY A 571 -39.14 1.86 -42.25
N GLY A 572 -39.88 1.36 -41.25
CA GLY A 572 -41.15 0.66 -41.46
C GLY A 572 -42.42 1.52 -41.27
N GLY A 573 -42.29 2.72 -40.71
CA GLY A 573 -43.44 3.52 -40.25
C GLY A 573 -44.21 4.25 -41.36
N GLU A 574 -43.52 4.74 -42.38
CA GLU A 574 -44.13 5.55 -43.46
C GLU A 574 -44.80 4.71 -44.56
N LYS A 575 -44.39 3.44 -44.76
CA LYS A 575 -44.93 2.61 -45.86
C LYS A 575 -46.21 1.84 -45.54
N TYR A 576 -46.60 1.72 -44.27
CA TYR A 576 -47.84 1.05 -43.85
C TYR A 576 -48.60 1.91 -42.83
N GLY A 577 -49.50 2.74 -43.34
CA GLY A 577 -50.38 3.59 -42.55
C GLY A 577 -51.16 2.78 -41.51
N GLY A 578 -51.08 3.21 -40.24
CA GLY A 578 -51.72 2.55 -39.10
C GLY A 578 -50.76 2.09 -37.99
N ARG A 579 -49.48 1.81 -38.31
CA ARG A 579 -48.51 1.30 -37.31
C ARG A 579 -47.80 2.38 -36.48
N GLY A 580 -48.02 3.66 -36.80
CA GLY A 580 -47.30 4.81 -36.23
C GLY A 580 -47.45 4.96 -34.71
N ALA A 581 -48.63 4.70 -34.14
CA ALA A 581 -48.84 4.81 -32.68
C ALA A 581 -48.06 3.72 -31.90
N ALA A 582 -48.01 2.49 -32.41
CA ALA A 582 -47.24 1.40 -31.83
C ALA A 582 -45.73 1.65 -31.97
N ALA A 583 -45.26 2.08 -33.15
CA ALA A 583 -43.87 2.45 -33.37
C ALA A 583 -43.43 3.63 -32.48
N ALA A 584 -44.30 4.62 -32.25
CA ALA A 584 -44.04 5.71 -31.31
C ALA A 584 -43.99 5.25 -29.84
N ALA A 585 -44.79 4.25 -29.45
CA ALA A 585 -44.72 3.64 -28.12
C ALA A 585 -43.40 2.87 -27.92
N GLU A 586 -43.00 2.04 -28.88
CA GLU A 586 -41.71 1.33 -28.83
C GLU A 586 -40.52 2.30 -28.87
N ARG A 587 -40.58 3.37 -29.66
CA ARG A 587 -39.53 4.41 -29.67
C ARG A 587 -39.43 5.14 -28.32
N ARG A 588 -40.55 5.38 -27.63
CA ARG A 588 -40.53 5.90 -26.24
C ARG A 588 -39.94 4.92 -25.24
N ILE A 589 -40.01 3.61 -25.50
CA ILE A 589 -39.38 2.57 -24.68
C ILE A 589 -37.87 2.51 -24.97
N ALA A 590 -37.50 2.46 -26.25
CA ALA A 590 -36.11 2.48 -26.71
C ALA A 590 -35.34 3.72 -26.22
N ASN A 591 -35.92 4.92 -26.32
CA ASN A 591 -35.29 6.16 -25.82
C ASN A 591 -34.95 6.09 -24.31
N LYS A 592 -35.77 5.40 -23.50
CA LYS A 592 -35.51 5.24 -22.06
C LYS A 592 -34.36 4.27 -21.77
N MET A 593 -34.25 3.22 -22.58
CA MET A 593 -33.16 2.25 -22.47
C MET A 593 -31.85 2.88 -22.97
N ALA A 594 -31.92 3.66 -24.06
CA ALA A 594 -30.80 4.45 -24.55
C ALA A 594 -30.34 5.51 -23.52
N LEU A 595 -31.25 6.10 -22.75
CA LEU A 595 -30.88 7.00 -21.64
C LEU A 595 -30.12 6.24 -20.54
N LEU A 596 -30.60 5.08 -20.11
CA LEU A 596 -29.94 4.26 -19.08
C LEU A 596 -28.55 3.77 -19.51
N VAL A 597 -28.40 3.37 -20.77
CA VAL A 597 -27.11 2.93 -21.30
C VAL A 597 -26.18 4.13 -21.61
N GLY A 598 -26.75 5.27 -21.98
CA GLY A 598 -26.01 6.51 -22.21
C GLY A 598 -25.43 7.11 -20.92
N THR A 599 -26.11 6.98 -19.78
CA THR A 599 -25.56 7.44 -18.48
C THR A 599 -24.33 6.66 -18.06
N ASP A 600 -24.29 5.34 -18.30
CA ASP A 600 -23.10 4.51 -18.07
C ASP A 600 -21.93 4.95 -18.97
N LEU A 601 -22.18 5.14 -20.28
CA LEU A 601 -21.16 5.61 -21.21
C LEU A 601 -20.54 6.94 -20.78
N LEU A 602 -21.38 7.89 -20.36
CA LEU A 602 -20.92 9.22 -19.93
C LEU A 602 -20.09 9.17 -18.63
N CYS A 603 -20.38 8.25 -17.72
CA CYS A 603 -19.59 8.06 -16.50
C CYS A 603 -18.28 7.32 -16.78
N TRP A 604 -18.28 6.37 -17.71
CA TRP A 604 -17.12 5.51 -17.99
C TRP A 604 -16.14 6.09 -19.03
N ALA A 605 -16.63 6.89 -19.99
CA ALA A 605 -15.81 7.45 -21.07
C ALA A 605 -14.59 8.28 -20.61
N PRO A 606 -14.66 9.14 -19.57
CA PRO A 606 -13.48 9.85 -19.08
C PRO A 606 -12.40 8.88 -18.59
N VAL A 607 -12.78 7.86 -17.82
CA VAL A 607 -11.86 6.86 -17.26
C VAL A 607 -11.21 6.03 -18.36
N ALA A 608 -12.00 5.63 -19.37
CA ALA A 608 -11.50 4.90 -20.53
C ALA A 608 -10.50 5.74 -21.35
N PHE A 609 -10.83 7.01 -21.61
CA PHE A 609 -9.97 7.91 -22.37
C PHE A 609 -8.62 8.11 -21.68
N PHE A 610 -8.63 8.53 -20.40
CA PHE A 610 -7.38 8.80 -19.69
C PHE A 610 -6.58 7.52 -19.40
N GLY A 611 -7.25 6.40 -19.13
CA GLY A 611 -6.60 5.09 -18.97
C GLY A 611 -5.90 4.59 -20.24
N VAL A 612 -6.53 4.73 -21.41
CA VAL A 612 -5.90 4.37 -22.70
C VAL A 612 -4.74 5.30 -23.03
N THR A 613 -4.82 6.60 -22.75
CA THR A 613 -3.69 7.52 -22.96
C THR A 613 -2.51 7.26 -22.03
N ALA A 614 -2.76 6.85 -20.78
CA ALA A 614 -1.72 6.39 -19.86
C ALA A 614 -1.03 5.12 -20.38
N LEU A 615 -1.79 4.13 -20.84
CA LEU A 615 -1.24 2.91 -21.48
C LEU A 615 -0.45 3.19 -22.76
N ALA A 616 -0.80 4.25 -23.50
CA ALA A 616 -0.05 4.71 -24.67
C ALA A 616 1.25 5.46 -24.32
N GLY A 617 1.57 5.62 -23.02
CA GLY A 617 2.77 6.32 -22.55
C GLY A 617 2.64 7.86 -22.58
N VAL A 618 1.44 8.40 -22.78
CA VAL A 618 1.18 9.84 -22.87
C VAL A 618 0.07 10.21 -21.88
N PRO A 619 0.34 10.27 -20.56
CA PRO A 619 -0.67 10.64 -19.56
C PRO A 619 -1.09 12.11 -19.75
N LEU A 620 -2.29 12.32 -20.32
CA LEU A 620 -2.87 13.66 -20.56
C LEU A 620 -3.49 14.33 -19.32
N VAL A 621 -3.52 13.62 -18.18
CA VAL A 621 -4.09 14.10 -16.92
C VAL A 621 -3.12 13.77 -15.80
N ASP A 622 -2.83 14.77 -14.97
CA ASP A 622 -2.07 14.57 -13.74
C ASP A 622 -2.74 13.53 -12.85
N VAL A 623 -1.91 12.72 -12.19
CA VAL A 623 -2.34 11.67 -11.24
C VAL A 623 -3.34 12.22 -10.20
N SER A 624 -3.17 13.49 -9.80
CA SER A 624 -4.05 14.24 -8.89
C SER A 624 -5.49 14.39 -9.39
N HIS A 625 -5.67 14.70 -10.67
CA HIS A 625 -7.00 14.81 -11.29
C HIS A 625 -7.54 13.42 -11.68
N GLY A 626 -6.65 12.47 -11.98
CA GLY A 626 -7.01 11.05 -12.18
C GLY A 626 -7.75 10.43 -10.99
N LYS A 627 -7.38 10.79 -9.75
CA LYS A 627 -8.12 10.37 -8.54
C LYS A 627 -9.60 10.74 -8.60
N VAL A 628 -9.94 11.97 -8.99
CA VAL A 628 -11.33 12.43 -9.07
C VAL A 628 -12.14 11.59 -10.05
N LEU A 629 -11.53 11.21 -11.18
CA LEU A 629 -12.19 10.38 -12.18
C LEU A 629 -12.50 8.96 -11.65
N LEU A 630 -11.55 8.34 -10.96
CA LEU A 630 -11.69 6.97 -10.44
C LEU A 630 -12.57 6.87 -9.19
N VAL A 631 -12.55 7.89 -8.32
CA VAL A 631 -13.27 7.90 -7.05
C VAL A 631 -14.68 8.48 -7.19
N PHE A 632 -14.87 9.52 -8.02
CA PHE A 632 -16.16 10.17 -8.19
C PHE A 632 -16.87 9.75 -9.47
N PHE A 633 -16.28 9.93 -10.66
CA PHE A 633 -17.00 9.71 -11.91
C PHE A 633 -17.30 8.24 -12.21
N TYR A 634 -16.33 7.34 -12.05
CA TYR A 634 -16.50 5.90 -12.31
C TYR A 634 -17.70 5.29 -11.55
N PRO A 635 -17.90 5.56 -10.24
CA PRO A 635 -19.04 5.02 -9.50
C PRO A 635 -20.39 5.72 -9.71
N LEU A 636 -20.46 6.86 -10.40
CA LEU A 636 -21.74 7.59 -10.59
C LEU A 636 -22.81 6.77 -11.30
N ASN A 637 -22.44 5.85 -12.20
CA ASN A 637 -23.43 5.02 -12.87
C ASN A 637 -24.18 4.11 -11.87
N ALA A 638 -23.44 3.50 -10.93
CA ALA A 638 -24.01 2.63 -9.91
C ALA A 638 -25.02 3.35 -9.00
N CYS A 639 -24.85 4.65 -8.75
CA CYS A 639 -25.84 5.44 -8.01
C CYS A 639 -27.00 5.93 -8.89
N ALA A 640 -26.81 6.15 -10.20
CA ALA A 640 -27.83 6.62 -11.11
C ALA A 640 -28.91 5.55 -11.43
N ASN A 641 -28.50 4.28 -11.60
CA ASN A 641 -29.36 3.19 -12.05
C ASN A 641 -30.67 3.03 -11.25
N PRO A 642 -30.68 3.01 -9.90
CA PRO A 642 -31.90 2.98 -9.10
C PRO A 642 -32.93 4.09 -9.42
N PHE A 643 -32.47 5.33 -9.60
CA PHE A 643 -33.36 6.45 -9.95
C PHE A 643 -33.88 6.33 -11.38
N LEU A 644 -33.04 5.86 -12.31
CA LEU A 644 -33.44 5.59 -13.69
C LEU A 644 -34.52 4.50 -13.74
N TYR A 645 -34.43 3.43 -12.95
CA TYR A 645 -35.52 2.45 -12.84
C TYR A 645 -36.81 3.08 -12.28
N ALA A 646 -36.71 3.87 -11.20
CA ALA A 646 -37.86 4.52 -10.59
C ALA A 646 -38.59 5.48 -11.56
N ILE A 647 -37.84 6.29 -12.32
CA ILE A 647 -38.40 7.28 -13.25
C ILE A 647 -38.89 6.60 -14.53
N LEU A 648 -38.08 5.74 -15.15
CA LEU A 648 -38.31 5.26 -16.51
C LEU A 648 -39.24 4.04 -16.56
N THR A 649 -39.16 3.14 -15.56
CA THR A 649 -39.84 1.83 -15.56
C THR A 649 -41.18 1.89 -14.83
N LYS A 650 -42.29 1.94 -15.60
CA LYS A 650 -43.66 1.93 -15.04
C LYS A 650 -43.95 0.69 -14.19
N GLN A 651 -43.41 -0.48 -14.55
CA GLN A 651 -43.65 -1.72 -13.81
C GLN A 651 -43.00 -1.68 -12.43
N TYR A 652 -41.73 -1.25 -12.33
CA TYR A 652 -41.01 -1.08 -11.07
C TYR A 652 -41.78 -0.18 -10.10
N ARG A 653 -42.31 0.96 -10.57
CA ARG A 653 -43.16 1.84 -9.75
C ARG A 653 -44.41 1.14 -9.22
N ARG A 654 -45.12 0.34 -10.03
CA ARG A 654 -46.28 -0.44 -9.57
C ARG A 654 -45.88 -1.43 -8.48
N ASP A 655 -44.76 -2.13 -8.66
CA ASP A 655 -44.31 -3.15 -7.73
C ASP A 655 -43.84 -2.55 -6.40
N PHE A 656 -43.13 -1.41 -6.45
CA PHE A 656 -42.75 -0.62 -5.27
C PHE A 656 -43.98 -0.17 -4.47
N ILE A 657 -45.02 0.33 -5.14
CA ILE A 657 -46.27 0.76 -4.49
C ILE A 657 -47.03 -0.45 -3.91
N ASN A 658 -47.05 -1.58 -4.62
CA ASN A 658 -47.64 -2.82 -4.11
C ASN A 658 -46.88 -3.37 -2.89
N LEU A 659 -45.56 -3.19 -2.82
CA LEU A 659 -44.76 -3.54 -1.64
C LEU A 659 -45.07 -2.63 -0.46
N ILE A 660 -45.14 -1.31 -0.68
CA ILE A 660 -45.53 -0.32 0.34
C ILE A 660 -46.95 -0.57 0.85
N ALA A 661 -47.88 -0.93 -0.03
CA ALA A 661 -49.26 -1.29 0.34
C ALA A 661 -49.32 -2.55 1.22
N ARG A 662 -48.33 -3.45 1.13
CA ARG A 662 -48.23 -4.65 1.97
C ARG A 662 -47.51 -4.40 3.30
N SER A 663 -46.58 -3.44 3.36
CA SER A 663 -45.88 -3.09 4.62
C SER A 663 -46.67 -2.15 5.52
N GLY A 664 -47.77 -1.55 5.05
CA GLY A 664 -48.70 -0.73 5.84
C GLY A 664 -48.20 0.67 6.20
N CYS A 665 -46.90 0.97 6.02
CA CYS A 665 -46.30 2.22 6.50
C CYS A 665 -46.77 3.50 5.79
N CYS A 666 -47.35 3.42 4.57
CA CYS A 666 -47.73 4.61 3.79
C CYS A 666 -49.06 4.45 3.01
N ASN A 667 -50.17 4.10 3.67
CA ASN A 667 -51.48 3.91 3.01
C ASN A 667 -51.94 5.12 2.15
N TRP A 668 -51.67 6.35 2.60
CA TRP A 668 -51.96 7.58 1.84
C TRP A 668 -51.31 7.63 0.44
N LEU A 669 -50.09 7.09 0.30
CA LEU A 669 -49.39 7.06 -0.99
C LEU A 669 -50.10 6.13 -1.98
N VAL A 670 -50.65 5.03 -1.46
CA VAL A 670 -51.41 4.03 -2.24
C VAL A 670 -52.73 4.62 -2.73
N GLU A 671 -53.45 5.37 -1.90
CA GLU A 671 -54.68 6.08 -2.29
C GLU A 671 -54.41 7.14 -3.36
N ARG A 672 -53.38 7.97 -3.17
CA ARG A 672 -52.99 9.01 -4.15
C ARG A 672 -52.63 8.42 -5.52
N TYR A 673 -52.04 7.23 -5.57
CA TYR A 673 -51.72 6.56 -6.83
C TYR A 673 -52.92 5.85 -7.48
N LYS A 674 -53.90 5.37 -6.68
CA LYS A 674 -55.19 4.87 -7.20
C LYS A 674 -55.98 5.99 -7.88
N LEU A 675 -56.06 7.17 -7.26
CA LEU A 675 -56.72 8.37 -7.81
C LEU A 675 -56.06 8.88 -9.11
N ALA A 676 -54.75 8.68 -9.28
CA ALA A 676 -54.04 9.01 -10.51
C ALA A 676 -54.16 7.94 -11.63
N ALA A 677 -54.72 6.76 -11.32
CA ALA A 677 -54.86 5.65 -12.26
C ALA A 677 -56.28 5.53 -12.86
N THR A 678 -57.28 6.17 -12.24
CA THR A 678 -58.61 6.36 -12.85
C THR A 678 -58.49 7.28 -14.07
N PRO A 679 -58.97 6.88 -15.26
CA PRO A 679 -59.01 7.77 -16.41
C PRO A 679 -59.96 8.96 -16.12
N PRO A 680 -59.74 10.14 -16.74
CA PRO A 680 -60.70 11.23 -16.63
C PRO A 680 -62.06 10.76 -17.15
N PRO A 681 -63.18 11.22 -16.55
CA PRO A 681 -64.51 10.86 -17.02
C PRO A 681 -64.66 11.31 -18.48
N THR A 682 -64.85 10.35 -19.38
CA THR A 682 -65.26 10.65 -20.76
C THR A 682 -66.59 11.36 -20.73
N ALA A 683 -66.72 12.44 -21.53
CA ALA A 683 -67.76 13.46 -21.41
C ALA A 683 -69.18 13.03 -21.87
N HIS A 684 -69.62 11.82 -21.54
CA HIS A 684 -70.99 11.32 -21.73
C HIS A 684 -71.41 10.38 -20.59
N THR A 685 -71.87 10.95 -19.47
CA THR A 685 -72.78 10.28 -18.53
C THR A 685 -73.42 11.32 -17.60
N HIS A 686 -74.72 11.17 -17.30
CA HIS A 686 -75.48 12.15 -16.51
C HIS A 686 -75.09 12.17 -15.01
N PRO A 687 -75.13 13.33 -14.35
CA PRO A 687 -74.72 13.48 -12.95
C PRO A 687 -75.86 13.14 -11.97
N SER A 688 -76.18 11.86 -11.79
CA SER A 688 -77.18 11.44 -10.79
C SER A 688 -77.09 9.98 -10.32
N ALA A 689 -75.94 9.58 -9.77
CA ALA A 689 -75.83 8.49 -8.79
C ALA A 689 -74.43 8.47 -8.14
N PRO A 690 -74.29 8.43 -6.81
CA PRO A 690 -73.01 8.09 -6.18
C PRO A 690 -72.78 6.57 -6.28
N SER A 691 -71.76 6.15 -7.03
CA SER A 691 -71.28 4.76 -7.02
C SER A 691 -70.86 4.36 -5.60
N PRO A 692 -71.31 3.22 -5.05
CA PRO A 692 -70.97 2.84 -3.69
C PRO A 692 -69.48 2.52 -3.57
N LEU A 693 -68.84 3.08 -2.53
CA LEU A 693 -67.51 2.68 -2.09
C LEU A 693 -67.52 1.21 -1.69
N LEU A 694 -66.83 0.36 -2.45
CA LEU A 694 -66.67 -1.05 -2.10
C LEU A 694 -65.71 -1.16 -0.91
N SER A 695 -66.24 -1.53 0.26
CA SER A 695 -65.49 -1.66 1.51
C SER A 695 -64.51 -2.84 1.47
N LEU A 696 -63.44 -2.72 2.28
CA LEU A 696 -62.30 -3.62 2.29
C LEU A 696 -62.66 -5.09 2.61
N ASP A 697 -63.75 -5.33 3.35
CA ASP A 697 -64.26 -6.65 3.72
C ASP A 697 -64.51 -7.58 2.52
N THR A 698 -64.95 -7.02 1.38
CA THR A 698 -65.33 -7.81 0.20
C THR A 698 -64.13 -8.52 -0.43
N TYR A 699 -62.91 -7.97 -0.25
CA TYR A 699 -61.67 -8.58 -0.76
C TYR A 699 -61.17 -9.73 0.11
N GLN A 700 -61.39 -9.68 1.43
CA GLN A 700 -61.07 -10.81 2.31
C GLN A 700 -62.06 -11.97 2.15
N ARG A 701 -63.34 -11.68 1.87
CA ARG A 701 -64.33 -12.72 1.59
C ARG A 701 -64.00 -13.56 0.35
N SER A 702 -63.56 -12.94 -0.76
CA SER A 702 -63.23 -13.69 -1.99
C SER A 702 -62.04 -14.66 -1.80
N GLN A 703 -61.02 -14.28 -1.03
CA GLN A 703 -59.93 -15.22 -0.68
C GLN A 703 -60.41 -16.34 0.25
N SER A 704 -61.34 -16.08 1.17
CA SER A 704 -61.91 -17.12 2.04
C SER A 704 -62.80 -18.15 1.32
N GLN A 705 -63.43 -17.77 0.20
CA GLN A 705 -64.23 -18.69 -0.63
C GLN A 705 -63.34 -19.55 -1.52
N ILE A 706 -62.33 -18.97 -2.18
CA ILE A 706 -61.36 -19.72 -3.00
C ILE A 706 -60.65 -20.81 -2.19
N SER A 707 -60.39 -20.58 -0.89
CA SER A 707 -59.81 -21.57 0.03
C SER A 707 -60.78 -22.68 0.49
N LYS A 708 -62.09 -22.58 0.25
CA LYS A 708 -63.07 -23.63 0.56
C LYS A 708 -63.33 -24.55 -0.63
N ASP A 709 -63.33 -24.00 -1.84
CA ASP A 709 -63.63 -24.75 -3.07
C ASP A 709 -62.49 -25.72 -3.48
N THR A 710 -61.30 -25.63 -2.87
CA THR A 710 -60.17 -26.53 -3.18
C THR A 710 -60.08 -27.81 -2.32
N ASN A 711 -60.94 -27.99 -1.33
CA ASN A 711 -60.86 -29.08 -0.34
C ASN A 711 -62.10 -30.01 -0.31
N GLY A 712 -62.92 -29.98 -1.37
CA GLY A 712 -64.29 -30.52 -1.33
C GLY A 712 -64.73 -31.38 -2.52
N GLU A 713 -63.84 -32.14 -3.17
CA GLU A 713 -64.27 -33.11 -4.21
C GLU A 713 -63.33 -34.33 -4.31
N ILE A 714 -63.55 -35.32 -3.44
CA ILE A 714 -63.18 -36.73 -3.64
C ILE A 714 -64.38 -37.56 -3.19
N GLY A 715 -64.99 -38.34 -4.10
CA GLY A 715 -66.00 -39.33 -3.69
C GLY A 715 -67.08 -39.70 -4.70
N LEU A 716 -66.71 -40.38 -5.80
CA LEU A 716 -67.32 -41.65 -6.26
C LEU A 716 -66.60 -42.19 -7.51
#